data_AF-A0A7J6DWN9-F1
#
_entry.id   AF-A0A7J6DWN9-F1
#
_cell.length_a   1.000
_cell.length_b   1.000
_cell.length_c   1.000
_cell.angle_alpha   90.00
_cell.angle_beta   90.00
_cell.angle_gamma   90.00
#
_symmetry.space_group_name_H-M   'P 1'
#
loop_
_entity.id
_entity.type
_entity.pdbx_description
1 polymer ?
#
loop_
_entity_poly.entity_id
_entity_poly.type
_entity_poly.pdbx_seq_one_letter_code
_entity_poly.pdbx_strand_id
1 'polypeptide(L)'
;MEEQAPTIDPSAKSFKRNRVQMQETENEGEKRNTGTGGENNERVSDGSNQAGREGSPNDFEETRPNSKRSRLQEGTSEPTSPNLIEVIKGNGKYINQTVKLWVEQYETNSKSAMVELLTMLFEACGAKYYIKGEFLDEIDVDDVVVALVELARRGEVEDYQSSKKKEFKNFKNNLQLFWHTLVLESQHGPLFDQVLFDKCMDYIIALSCTPPRVYRQVASIMGLQLVTSFITVADVLSAQRETTRRQLDAEKKKRAEGPRVESLNTRFSVTHDKITMLEEMMRKIFTGLFMHRYRDMDPNIRMSCIESLGVWILSYPSLFLQDLYLKYLGWTLNDKNAGVRKASVLALQNLYEEDDNVPTLGLFTERFSNRMIELADDIDNTVAVCAIGLVKQLLRHQLLPDDDLGPLYDLLIDEPPEIRHAIGALVYDHLIAQKFNSSQSGEGSNTSEVHLGRMLQILREFSTDQILSNYVIDDVWEYMKAMKDWKCIISMLLDENPLVELTDEDGTNLVRLLSASVKKAVGERIVPATDTRKLYYTKAQKEIFEHNRKDITVAMMKNYPLLLRKFLADKAKVPSLVEIVLHMNLELYSLKRQEQNFKTVLQLMKDAFFKHGEKEALRSCVKAINFCATESQGELQDFARSKLKEVEDEIVAKVKAAIKEVTDGGDEYSLLVNLKRLYELQLSRAVPVESLYEDMVNTLQNFRNLDDEVVCFLLLNMFIHLAWCLKSIISGEMVSEASLSSVLSKRTTLFDNLEYFLNSPQMEGEVNNGNLLASRVCTILAELWFMFRMTNFSSTKLERLGYCPDEAILQKFWKLCEQQLNISDETEDDEVNKEYAEDTNRCCVMIAAAKLVASKSVSKEYLGSEIISHFVMHGASIMEIVKHLITVLKKNNDGIPEIFLEALKKAYLRYMVELYRSDKSLAEKYLQECKELASRLSGTFVGAARNKHRLEILKIVKDGIEHAFIDAPKQVGFLEAAVLPFVSKLPTPDILEIMRDVEKRTENVQMDLYPSGWKDYDTFMKSLHEKYAKPEVIQDEKEGGFVKRRGRPRKQQNVQGKKLFDEHSASEEEDSISNSDHENAQDEEDEEENIPLINSIRSSKLRSLKASKNASKSQTRTSDSARAKEFLNFSPDGTFKP
;
A
#
# COMPACT_ATOMS: atom_id res chain seq x y z
N MET A 1 -1.81 -66.78 -29.51
CA MET A 1 -0.52 -66.08 -29.63
C MET A 1 -0.88 -64.61 -29.72
N GLU A 2 -1.25 -63.95 -28.63
CA GLU A 2 -0.50 -63.64 -27.39
C GLU A 2 -0.28 -62.11 -27.41
N GLU A 3 -0.77 -61.31 -26.48
CA GLU A 3 -1.74 -61.60 -25.41
C GLU A 3 -2.60 -60.35 -25.13
N GLN A 4 -3.68 -60.48 -24.36
CA GLN A 4 -4.87 -59.65 -24.50
C GLN A 4 -4.89 -58.38 -23.61
N ALA A 5 -5.65 -57.37 -24.07
CA ALA A 5 -6.29 -56.33 -23.25
C ALA A 5 -7.49 -56.96 -22.43
N PRO A 6 -8.40 -56.24 -21.71
CA PRO A 6 -8.65 -54.79 -21.70
C PRO A 6 -9.22 -54.16 -20.39
N THR A 7 -9.67 -52.89 -20.50
CA THR A 7 -10.91 -52.28 -19.91
C THR A 7 -11.14 -52.01 -18.41
N ILE A 8 -11.44 -50.72 -18.12
CA ILE A 8 -12.66 -50.15 -17.45
C ILE A 8 -12.89 -50.34 -15.92
N ASP A 9 -12.75 -49.22 -15.18
CA ASP A 9 -13.62 -48.70 -14.08
C ASP A 9 -13.85 -49.60 -12.81
N PRO A 10 -14.59 -49.20 -11.74
CA PRO A 10 -15.11 -47.89 -11.34
C PRO A 10 -14.84 -47.51 -9.86
N SER A 11 -15.55 -46.48 -9.40
CA SER A 11 -15.73 -45.99 -8.02
C SER A 11 -15.81 -47.02 -6.86
N ALA A 12 -15.42 -46.58 -5.65
CA ALA A 12 -16.24 -46.55 -4.42
C ALA A 12 -15.62 -47.08 -3.10
N LYS A 13 -15.62 -46.18 -2.10
CA LYS A 13 -16.00 -46.37 -0.68
C LYS A 13 -15.20 -47.30 0.28
N SER A 14 -15.12 -46.76 1.51
CA SER A 14 -15.19 -47.45 2.81
C SER A 14 -13.91 -47.97 3.47
N PHE A 15 -13.64 -47.36 4.64
CA PHE A 15 -13.10 -47.97 5.86
C PHE A 15 -13.12 -49.51 5.96
N LYS A 16 -12.04 -50.07 6.50
CA LYS A 16 -12.10 -51.23 7.43
C LYS A 16 -10.90 -51.30 8.38
N ARG A 17 -11.19 -51.47 9.68
CA ARG A 17 -10.27 -51.98 10.72
C ARG A 17 -10.23 -53.51 10.66
N ASN A 18 -9.14 -54.11 11.12
CA ASN A 18 -9.11 -55.33 11.97
C ASN A 18 -7.78 -55.30 12.79
N ARG A 19 -7.71 -55.49 14.12
CA ARG A 19 -8.16 -56.55 15.07
C ARG A 19 -7.10 -57.68 15.15
N VAL A 20 -6.55 -58.10 16.31
CA VAL A 20 -7.19 -58.92 17.39
C VAL A 20 -6.30 -59.01 18.67
N GLN A 21 -6.93 -58.74 19.85
CA GLN A 21 -6.86 -59.37 21.21
C GLN A 21 -5.51 -59.75 21.90
N MET A 22 -5.40 -59.97 23.22
CA MET A 22 -6.36 -60.13 24.36
C MET A 22 -5.91 -59.19 25.55
N GLN A 23 -6.45 -59.11 26.79
CA GLN A 23 -7.55 -59.76 27.55
C GLN A 23 -8.01 -58.85 28.75
N GLU A 24 -8.96 -59.33 29.56
CA GLU A 24 -9.23 -59.18 31.04
C GLU A 24 -8.54 -58.09 31.93
N THR A 25 -9.20 -57.47 32.94
CA THR A 25 -10.63 -57.45 33.39
C THR A 25 -10.91 -56.26 34.33
N GLU A 26 -12.21 -55.89 34.45
CA GLU A 26 -12.85 -55.21 35.60
C GLU A 26 -12.37 -53.79 36.04
N ASN A 27 -13.14 -53.04 36.84
CA ASN A 27 -14.55 -52.61 36.70
C ASN A 27 -14.74 -51.34 37.58
N GLU A 28 -15.84 -50.59 37.40
CA GLU A 28 -16.26 -49.44 38.24
C GLU A 28 -15.33 -48.20 38.20
N GLY A 29 -15.79 -46.96 38.44
CA GLY A 29 -17.15 -46.49 38.66
C GLY A 29 -17.22 -44.95 38.71
N GLU A 30 -17.99 -44.38 37.77
CA GLU A 30 -18.74 -43.12 37.84
C GLU A 30 -18.21 -41.79 38.45
N LYS A 31 -18.32 -40.75 37.60
CA LYS A 31 -18.89 -39.39 37.86
C LYS A 31 -18.07 -38.31 38.59
N ARG A 32 -17.80 -37.25 37.80
CA ARG A 32 -18.26 -35.84 37.99
C ARG A 32 -18.46 -35.38 39.45
N ASN A 33 -17.86 -34.25 39.86
CA ASN A 33 -18.42 -32.95 39.46
C ASN A 33 -17.47 -31.73 39.63
N THR A 34 -17.93 -30.61 39.05
CA THR A 34 -17.72 -29.19 39.43
C THR A 34 -17.13 -28.90 40.82
N GLY A 35 -16.33 -27.85 41.08
CA GLY A 35 -15.93 -26.70 40.26
C GLY A 35 -15.54 -25.49 41.14
N THR A 36 -15.11 -24.37 40.53
CA THR A 36 -15.01 -23.00 41.09
C THR A 36 -14.21 -22.73 42.39
N GLY A 37 -13.13 -21.94 42.25
CA GLY A 37 -13.10 -20.56 42.74
C GLY A 37 -12.39 -20.22 44.07
N GLY A 38 -11.77 -19.02 44.11
CA GLY A 38 -11.24 -18.34 45.31
C GLY A 38 -9.85 -18.84 45.74
N GLU A 39 -8.75 -18.12 45.52
CA GLU A 39 -8.31 -16.80 46.05
C GLU A 39 -7.74 -16.80 47.48
N ASN A 40 -6.52 -16.24 47.53
CA ASN A 40 -5.92 -15.42 48.58
C ASN A 40 -5.33 -16.03 49.87
N ASN A 41 -4.14 -15.47 50.16
CA ASN A 41 -3.56 -15.18 51.48
C ASN A 41 -3.05 -16.33 52.37
N GLU A 42 -2.05 -16.10 53.22
CA GLU A 42 -0.86 -15.23 53.12
C GLU A 42 0.06 -15.60 54.29
N ARG A 43 1.36 -15.81 54.03
CA ARG A 43 2.45 -15.82 55.05
C ARG A 43 2.30 -16.93 56.11
N VAL A 44 3.36 -17.46 56.71
CA VAL A 44 4.13 -16.92 57.85
C VAL A 44 5.25 -17.96 58.04
N SER A 45 6.48 -17.62 57.66
CA SER A 45 7.62 -17.28 58.55
C SER A 45 8.46 -18.46 59.02
N ASP A 46 9.78 -18.23 59.10
CA ASP A 46 10.74 -18.64 60.13
C ASP A 46 10.53 -19.96 60.91
N GLY A 47 11.56 -20.81 61.07
CA GLY A 47 12.98 -20.66 60.74
C GLY A 47 13.89 -21.24 61.81
N SER A 48 15.11 -21.64 61.44
CA SER A 48 16.16 -22.22 62.32
C SER A 48 15.80 -23.60 62.96
N ASN A 49 16.72 -24.52 63.29
CA ASN A 49 18.18 -24.58 63.29
C ASN A 49 18.62 -26.01 62.89
N GLN A 50 19.77 -26.22 62.24
CA GLN A 50 21.03 -26.72 62.84
C GLN A 50 20.89 -27.77 63.97
N ALA A 51 21.71 -28.83 64.07
CA ALA A 51 22.67 -29.48 63.17
C ALA A 51 23.09 -30.82 63.80
N GLY A 52 23.62 -31.77 63.01
CA GLY A 52 24.16 -33.03 63.53
C GLY A 52 25.02 -33.80 62.52
N ARG A 53 26.35 -33.70 62.67
CA ARG A 53 27.35 -34.64 62.09
C ARG A 53 27.35 -35.93 62.96
N GLU A 54 27.85 -37.09 62.55
CA GLU A 54 29.12 -37.43 61.88
C GLU A 54 29.04 -38.75 61.08
N GLY A 55 30.00 -39.00 60.17
CA GLY A 55 30.22 -40.31 59.53
C GLY A 55 30.63 -40.25 58.04
N SER A 56 31.81 -40.76 57.69
CA SER A 56 32.41 -40.83 56.33
C SER A 56 33.23 -42.12 56.19
N PRO A 57 33.80 -42.53 55.02
CA PRO A 57 33.64 -42.07 53.62
C PRO A 57 33.39 -43.20 52.57
N ASN A 58 33.14 -42.82 51.29
CA ASN A 58 33.32 -43.52 49.98
C ASN A 58 32.90 -45.01 49.80
N ASP A 59 32.30 -45.46 48.68
CA ASP A 59 32.88 -45.46 47.32
C ASP A 59 31.88 -45.93 46.22
N PHE A 60 32.16 -45.69 44.91
CA PHE A 60 31.49 -46.23 43.68
C PHE A 60 29.99 -45.91 43.40
N GLU A 61 29.46 -45.81 42.17
CA GLU A 61 29.95 -45.50 40.80
C GLU A 61 28.70 -45.18 39.93
N GLU A 62 28.77 -44.30 38.91
CA GLU A 62 27.61 -43.98 38.06
C GLU A 62 27.90 -44.13 36.55
N THR A 63 26.98 -44.76 35.80
CA THR A 63 27.27 -45.30 34.45
C THR A 63 26.62 -44.52 33.31
N ARG A 64 27.48 -44.09 32.37
CA ARG A 64 27.30 -43.40 31.07
C ARG A 64 26.01 -43.67 30.26
N PRO A 65 25.74 -42.81 29.24
CA PRO A 65 25.96 -43.31 27.87
C PRO A 65 26.77 -42.41 26.91
N ASN A 66 27.88 -43.01 26.45
CA ASN A 66 28.70 -42.88 25.21
C ASN A 66 28.75 -41.65 24.28
N SER A 67 30.00 -41.44 23.84
CA SER A 67 30.54 -40.42 22.93
C SER A 67 30.55 -40.78 21.43
N LYS A 68 30.81 -39.78 20.58
CA LYS A 68 31.54 -39.95 19.32
C LYS A 68 32.87 -39.19 19.39
N ARG A 69 33.94 -39.79 18.84
CA ARG A 69 35.35 -39.44 19.07
C ARG A 69 35.79 -38.12 18.44
N SER A 70 36.57 -37.35 19.19
CA SER A 70 37.61 -36.44 18.65
C SER A 70 38.98 -37.15 18.66
N ARG A 71 39.95 -36.64 17.89
CA ARG A 71 41.35 -37.14 17.82
C ARG A 71 42.30 -36.01 18.25
N LEU A 72 43.39 -36.39 18.90
CA LEU A 72 44.31 -35.55 19.68
C LEU A 72 44.82 -34.27 18.98
N GLN A 73 45.03 -33.22 19.77
CA GLN A 73 46.31 -32.50 19.79
C GLN A 73 46.62 -31.95 21.19
N GLU A 74 47.90 -31.62 21.42
CA GLU A 74 48.53 -31.40 22.74
C GLU A 74 48.42 -29.96 23.27
N GLY A 75 48.79 -29.74 24.53
CA GLY A 75 49.27 -28.44 25.02
C GLY A 75 48.51 -27.86 26.21
N THR A 76 49.03 -28.06 27.42
CA THR A 76 48.61 -27.35 28.62
C THR A 76 49.05 -25.89 28.61
N SER A 77 48.11 -24.97 28.76
CA SER A 77 48.33 -23.61 29.32
C SER A 77 47.10 -23.22 30.12
N GLU A 78 47.29 -22.48 31.21
CA GLU A 78 46.21 -22.00 32.08
C GLU A 78 45.30 -21.02 31.31
N PRO A 79 43.99 -20.95 31.61
CA PRO A 79 43.11 -20.00 30.95
C PRO A 79 43.36 -18.60 31.50
N THR A 80 44.16 -17.82 30.78
CA THR A 80 44.25 -16.37 30.96
C THR A 80 42.84 -15.77 30.96
N SER A 81 42.56 -14.82 31.86
CA SER A 81 41.28 -14.09 31.86
C SER A 81 41.05 -13.43 30.49
N PRO A 82 39.87 -13.61 29.87
CA PRO A 82 39.61 -13.06 28.54
C PRO A 82 39.64 -11.53 28.56
N ASN A 83 40.24 -10.91 27.54
CA ASN A 83 40.35 -9.46 27.45
C ASN A 83 38.94 -8.82 27.37
N LEU A 84 38.73 -7.67 28.01
CA LEU A 84 37.42 -7.00 28.11
C LEU A 84 36.71 -6.86 26.75
N ILE A 85 37.45 -6.52 25.68
CA ILE A 85 36.89 -6.39 24.33
C ILE A 85 36.38 -7.72 23.76
N GLU A 86 36.99 -8.85 24.11
CA GLU A 86 36.58 -10.19 23.64
C GLU A 86 35.27 -10.60 24.32
N VAL A 87 35.09 -10.24 25.59
CA VAL A 87 33.83 -10.44 26.32
C VAL A 87 32.69 -9.64 25.67
N ILE A 88 32.94 -8.40 25.27
CA ILE A 88 31.96 -7.53 24.58
C ILE A 88 31.68 -8.03 23.15
N LYS A 89 32.68 -8.54 22.42
CA LYS A 89 32.51 -9.19 21.11
C LYS A 89 31.80 -10.56 21.19
N GLY A 90 31.76 -11.16 22.39
CA GLY A 90 31.16 -12.47 22.64
C GLY A 90 29.63 -12.47 22.76
N ASN A 91 29.10 -13.48 23.46
CA ASN A 91 27.67 -13.71 23.63
C ASN A 91 27.02 -12.91 24.79
N GLY A 92 27.77 -11.98 25.40
CA GLY A 92 27.32 -11.12 26.50
C GLY A 92 27.19 -11.77 27.88
N LYS A 93 27.20 -13.12 27.99
CA LYS A 93 26.91 -13.82 29.26
C LYS A 93 27.87 -13.52 30.39
N TYR A 94 29.13 -13.24 30.08
CA TYR A 94 30.19 -13.04 31.07
C TYR A 94 30.38 -11.57 31.48
N ILE A 95 29.68 -10.61 30.84
CA ILE A 95 29.88 -9.17 31.06
C ILE A 95 29.77 -8.80 32.54
N ASN A 96 28.70 -9.21 33.23
CA ASN A 96 28.50 -8.83 34.62
C ASN A 96 29.58 -9.39 35.56
N GLN A 97 30.02 -10.64 35.32
CA GLN A 97 31.10 -11.25 36.10
C GLN A 97 32.45 -10.55 35.84
N THR A 98 32.77 -10.26 34.57
CA THR A 98 34.01 -9.59 34.17
C THR A 98 34.07 -8.16 34.71
N VAL A 99 32.97 -7.40 34.62
CA VAL A 99 32.89 -6.04 35.16
C VAL A 99 33.12 -6.03 36.67
N LYS A 100 32.49 -6.95 37.42
CA LYS A 100 32.68 -7.03 38.86
C LYS A 100 34.14 -7.31 39.24
N LEU A 101 34.78 -8.28 38.59
CA LEU A 101 36.21 -8.59 38.79
C LEU A 101 37.10 -7.38 38.43
N TRP A 102 36.75 -6.63 37.38
CA TRP A 102 37.48 -5.42 37.00
C TRP A 102 37.32 -4.29 38.06
N VAL A 103 36.14 -4.14 38.68
CA VAL A 103 35.93 -3.18 39.78
C VAL A 103 36.77 -3.57 41.01
N GLU A 104 36.76 -4.84 41.41
CA GLU A 104 37.61 -5.37 42.49
C GLU A 104 39.12 -5.14 42.20
N GLN A 105 39.52 -5.27 40.93
CA GLN A 105 40.87 -4.96 40.45
C GLN A 105 41.19 -3.46 40.49
N TYR A 106 40.23 -2.58 40.17
CA TYR A 106 40.41 -1.12 40.24
C TYR A 106 40.60 -0.62 41.68
N GLU A 107 39.83 -1.16 42.63
CA GLU A 107 40.00 -0.87 44.06
C GLU A 107 41.37 -1.33 44.60
N THR A 108 41.97 -2.35 43.98
CA THR A 108 43.30 -2.88 44.34
C THR A 108 44.46 -2.15 43.63
N ASN A 109 44.31 -1.82 42.34
CA ASN A 109 45.31 -1.17 41.50
C ASN A 109 44.65 -0.33 40.40
N SER A 110 44.24 0.89 40.78
CA SER A 110 43.51 1.82 39.91
C SER A 110 44.23 2.15 38.60
N LYS A 111 45.56 2.37 38.63
CA LYS A 111 46.34 2.69 37.43
C LYS A 111 46.34 1.56 36.40
N SER A 112 46.52 0.31 36.84
CA SER A 112 46.52 -0.84 35.93
C SER A 112 45.15 -1.11 35.33
N ALA A 113 44.10 -1.08 36.17
CA ALA A 113 42.72 -1.28 35.72
C ALA A 113 42.25 -0.16 34.76
N MET A 114 42.63 1.10 35.02
CA MET A 114 42.34 2.24 34.14
C MET A 114 42.96 2.06 32.75
N VAL A 115 44.23 1.64 32.65
CA VAL A 115 44.88 1.37 31.35
C VAL A 115 44.12 0.29 30.58
N GLU A 116 43.68 -0.77 31.26
CA GLU A 116 42.89 -1.85 30.64
C GLU A 116 41.55 -1.34 30.11
N LEU A 117 40.83 -0.53 30.87
CA LEU A 117 39.55 0.04 30.47
C LEU A 117 39.68 1.05 29.31
N LEU A 118 40.68 1.93 29.34
CA LEU A 118 40.97 2.85 28.23
C LEU A 118 41.42 2.11 26.97
N THR A 119 42.21 1.05 27.12
CA THR A 119 42.58 0.16 25.99
C THR A 119 41.31 -0.46 25.38
N MET A 120 40.41 -1.03 26.19
CA MET A 120 39.13 -1.56 25.73
C MET A 120 38.29 -0.49 25.01
N LEU A 121 38.25 0.74 25.52
CA LEU A 121 37.53 1.87 24.93
C LEU A 121 38.04 2.16 23.50
N PHE A 122 39.37 2.24 23.31
CA PHE A 122 39.97 2.42 21.99
C PHE A 122 39.77 1.21 21.08
N GLU A 123 39.93 -0.01 21.62
CA GLU A 123 39.74 -1.25 20.88
C GLU A 123 38.28 -1.44 20.44
N ALA A 124 37.30 -0.96 21.21
CA ALA A 124 35.87 -0.92 20.88
C ALA A 124 35.55 0.13 19.81
N CYS A 125 36.28 1.25 19.78
CA CYS A 125 36.30 2.20 18.67
C CYS A 125 37.02 1.65 17.41
N GLY A 126 37.60 0.44 17.48
CA GLY A 126 38.25 -0.24 16.36
C GLY A 126 39.76 -0.02 16.28
N ALA A 127 40.34 0.75 17.20
CA ALA A 127 41.75 1.14 17.18
C ALA A 127 42.58 0.32 18.18
N LYS A 128 43.66 -0.32 17.72
CA LYS A 128 44.61 -1.02 18.60
C LYS A 128 45.65 -0.03 19.13
N TYR A 129 45.30 0.65 20.22
CA TYR A 129 46.17 1.62 20.89
C TYR A 129 46.30 1.28 22.38
N TYR A 130 47.52 1.36 22.90
CA TYR A 130 47.84 0.98 24.29
C TYR A 130 48.58 2.11 25.00
N ILE A 131 48.06 2.53 26.15
CA ILE A 131 48.70 3.54 27.01
C ILE A 131 49.68 2.84 27.94
N LYS A 132 50.93 3.31 27.99
CA LYS A 132 51.90 2.86 29.00
C LYS A 132 51.52 3.42 30.37
N GLY A 133 51.22 2.54 31.33
CA GLY A 133 50.70 2.93 32.66
C GLY A 133 51.58 3.86 33.50
N GLU A 134 52.88 3.95 33.20
CA GLU A 134 53.81 4.90 33.82
C GLU A 134 53.45 6.36 33.51
N PHE A 135 52.87 6.64 32.34
CA PHE A 135 52.59 8.00 31.84
C PHE A 135 51.10 8.39 31.93
N LEU A 136 50.26 7.57 32.58
CA LEU A 136 48.80 7.72 32.63
C LEU A 136 48.31 9.07 33.22
N ASP A 137 49.15 9.75 33.99
CA ASP A 137 48.85 11.04 34.62
C ASP A 137 49.58 12.23 33.95
N GLU A 138 50.45 11.97 32.97
CA GLU A 138 51.24 12.97 32.24
C GLU A 138 50.79 13.13 30.78
N ILE A 139 50.00 12.18 30.26
CA ILE A 139 49.51 12.17 28.87
C ILE A 139 48.29 13.08 28.70
N ASP A 140 48.39 14.00 27.73
CA ASP A 140 47.25 14.79 27.25
C ASP A 140 46.27 13.91 26.44
N VAL A 141 44.97 14.16 26.62
CA VAL A 141 43.89 13.51 25.88
C VAL A 141 44.00 13.85 24.38
N ASP A 142 44.35 15.10 24.05
CA ASP A 142 44.43 15.56 22.67
C ASP A 142 45.57 14.85 21.90
N ASP A 143 46.74 14.63 22.52
CA ASP A 143 47.85 13.90 21.90
C ASP A 143 47.48 12.46 21.54
N VAL A 144 46.77 11.76 22.44
CA VAL A 144 46.25 10.41 22.19
C VAL A 144 45.20 10.41 21.09
N VAL A 145 44.30 11.40 21.09
CA VAL A 145 43.26 11.53 20.06
C VAL A 145 43.87 11.82 18.68
N VAL A 146 44.93 12.64 18.60
CA VAL A 146 45.70 12.85 17.37
C VAL A 146 46.33 11.54 16.88
N ALA A 147 46.95 10.75 17.77
CA ALA A 147 47.53 9.46 17.43
C ALA A 147 46.48 8.43 16.93
N LEU A 148 45.28 8.42 17.54
CA LEU A 148 44.15 7.59 17.10
C LEU A 148 43.63 8.06 15.73
N VAL A 149 43.49 9.36 15.50
CA VAL A 149 43.09 9.90 14.19
C VAL A 149 44.13 9.57 13.09
N GLU A 150 45.42 9.48 13.42
CA GLU A 150 46.44 8.97 12.50
C GLU A 150 46.24 7.49 12.15
N LEU A 151 45.98 6.62 13.15
CA LEU A 151 45.66 5.20 12.93
C LEU A 151 44.44 5.04 12.01
N ALA A 152 43.39 5.83 12.21
CA ALA A 152 42.23 5.87 11.31
C ALA A 152 42.61 6.30 9.89
N ARG A 153 43.51 7.27 9.73
CA ARG A 153 43.99 7.74 8.42
C ARG A 153 44.82 6.69 7.69
N ARG A 154 45.58 5.86 8.42
CA ARG A 154 46.33 4.71 7.88
C ARG A 154 45.45 3.49 7.57
N GLY A 155 44.15 3.54 7.88
CA GLY A 155 43.20 2.45 7.65
C GLY A 155 43.27 1.33 8.70
N GLU A 156 43.94 1.56 9.83
CA GLU A 156 44.15 0.59 10.92
C GLU A 156 42.97 0.56 11.91
N VAL A 157 41.73 0.62 11.42
CA VAL A 157 40.50 0.67 12.23
C VAL A 157 39.48 -0.36 11.76
N GLU A 158 39.02 -1.22 12.69
CA GLU A 158 37.94 -2.19 12.42
C GLU A 158 36.56 -1.62 12.84
N ASP A 159 35.62 -1.56 11.91
CA ASP A 159 34.23 -1.18 12.20
C ASP A 159 33.41 -2.41 12.61
N TYR A 160 33.10 -2.53 13.91
CA TYR A 160 32.24 -3.60 14.43
C TYR A 160 30.74 -3.30 14.29
N GLN A 161 30.34 -2.04 14.14
CA GLN A 161 28.95 -1.60 14.22
C GLN A 161 28.24 -1.69 12.86
N SER A 162 28.90 -1.28 11.77
CA SER A 162 28.37 -1.36 10.41
C SER A 162 28.62 -2.73 9.76
N SER A 163 29.37 -3.61 10.42
CA SER A 163 29.79 -4.91 9.88
C SER A 163 28.63 -5.91 9.82
N LYS A 164 28.51 -6.60 8.68
CA LYS A 164 27.53 -7.68 8.47
C LYS A 164 28.01 -9.04 9.01
N LYS A 165 29.19 -9.12 9.65
CA LYS A 165 29.69 -10.37 10.24
C LYS A 165 28.79 -10.80 11.41
N LYS A 166 28.44 -12.08 11.49
CA LYS A 166 27.51 -12.62 12.51
C LYS A 166 28.01 -12.43 13.95
N GLU A 167 29.33 -12.45 14.14
CA GLU A 167 30.01 -12.25 15.43
C GLU A 167 29.69 -10.88 16.08
N PHE A 168 29.55 -9.80 15.30
CA PHE A 168 29.33 -8.46 15.85
C PHE A 168 27.86 -8.04 15.93
N LYS A 169 26.90 -8.91 15.59
CA LYS A 169 25.46 -8.59 15.58
C LYS A 169 24.95 -8.02 16.91
N ASN A 170 25.52 -8.46 18.03
CA ASN A 170 25.12 -8.04 19.38
C ASN A 170 26.03 -6.96 19.98
N PHE A 171 27.07 -6.51 19.27
CA PHE A 171 28.14 -5.67 19.83
C PHE A 171 27.63 -4.35 20.44
N LYS A 172 26.67 -3.65 19.80
CA LYS A 172 26.00 -2.47 20.37
C LYS A 172 25.40 -2.75 21.74
N ASN A 173 24.56 -3.79 21.84
CA ASN A 173 23.83 -4.12 23.05
C ASN A 173 24.78 -4.60 24.16
N ASN A 174 25.80 -5.38 23.81
CA ASN A 174 26.83 -5.83 24.73
C ASN A 174 27.65 -4.65 25.29
N LEU A 175 28.04 -3.70 24.43
CA LEU A 175 28.76 -2.49 24.84
C LEU A 175 27.90 -1.62 25.78
N GLN A 176 26.61 -1.45 25.45
CA GLN A 176 25.68 -0.73 26.32
C GLN A 176 25.51 -1.41 27.68
N LEU A 177 25.37 -2.74 27.70
CA LEU A 177 25.29 -3.52 28.93
C LEU A 177 26.58 -3.42 29.76
N PHE A 178 27.75 -3.46 29.13
CA PHE A 178 29.04 -3.31 29.82
C PHE A 178 29.12 -1.98 30.58
N TRP A 179 28.86 -0.85 29.89
CA TRP A 179 28.91 0.47 30.54
C TRP A 179 27.81 0.65 31.60
N HIS A 180 26.63 0.05 31.41
CA HIS A 180 25.58 0.06 32.41
C HIS A 180 25.99 -0.69 33.70
N THR A 181 26.45 -1.95 33.56
CA THR A 181 26.90 -2.72 34.72
C THR A 181 28.12 -2.08 35.39
N LEU A 182 29.04 -1.46 34.62
CA LEU A 182 30.20 -0.78 35.18
C LEU A 182 29.81 0.38 36.11
N VAL A 183 28.82 1.19 35.72
CA VAL A 183 28.28 2.27 36.57
C VAL A 183 27.60 1.70 37.83
N LEU A 184 26.81 0.63 37.69
CA LEU A 184 26.09 0.02 38.82
C LEU A 184 27.03 -0.65 39.85
N GLU A 185 28.02 -1.44 39.42
CA GLU A 185 28.97 -2.06 40.34
C GLU A 185 29.89 -0.99 41.00
N SER A 186 30.16 0.12 40.31
CA SER A 186 30.98 1.24 40.84
C SER A 186 30.28 2.12 41.88
N GLN A 187 28.96 1.97 42.11
CA GLN A 187 28.15 2.89 42.91
C GLN A 187 28.59 3.04 44.39
N HIS A 188 29.34 2.07 44.91
CA HIS A 188 29.79 2.04 46.30
C HIS A 188 31.16 2.70 46.55
N GLY A 189 31.89 3.07 45.50
CA GLY A 189 33.18 3.77 45.61
C GLY A 189 33.62 4.44 44.30
N PRO A 190 34.10 3.66 43.30
CA PRO A 190 34.74 4.19 42.09
C PRO A 190 33.91 5.15 41.23
N LEU A 191 32.58 5.18 41.37
CA LEU A 191 31.72 6.14 40.66
C LEU A 191 31.91 7.60 41.13
N PHE A 192 32.36 7.80 42.37
CA PHE A 192 32.44 9.12 43.02
C PHE A 192 33.87 9.56 43.35
N ASP A 193 34.88 8.88 42.78
CA ASP A 193 36.30 9.12 43.11
C ASP A 193 36.93 10.33 42.38
N GLN A 194 36.22 10.95 41.43
CA GLN A 194 36.69 12.04 40.56
C GLN A 194 37.92 11.68 39.71
N VAL A 195 38.14 10.38 39.46
CA VAL A 195 39.26 9.87 38.66
C VAL A 195 38.77 8.93 37.56
N LEU A 196 37.94 7.93 37.90
CA LEU A 196 37.55 6.87 36.98
C LEU A 196 36.74 7.42 35.80
N PHE A 197 35.56 7.95 36.12
CA PHE A 197 34.61 8.38 35.10
C PHE A 197 34.98 9.72 34.48
N ASP A 198 35.77 10.58 35.15
CA ASP A 198 36.26 11.82 34.52
C ASP A 198 37.21 11.52 33.36
N LYS A 199 38.27 10.73 33.57
CA LYS A 199 39.16 10.31 32.47
C LYS A 199 38.37 9.60 31.36
N CYS A 200 37.43 8.70 31.71
CA CYS A 200 36.60 8.03 30.71
C CYS A 200 35.72 9.01 29.89
N MET A 201 35.06 9.96 30.55
CA MET A 201 34.23 10.98 29.89
C MET A 201 35.06 11.87 28.97
N ASP A 202 36.26 12.29 29.39
CA ASP A 202 37.12 13.16 28.59
C ASP A 202 37.54 12.48 27.28
N TYR A 203 37.99 11.22 27.34
CA TYR A 203 38.28 10.42 26.14
C TYR A 203 37.04 10.17 25.28
N ILE A 204 35.87 9.86 25.87
CA ILE A 204 34.62 9.66 25.12
C ILE A 204 34.19 10.94 24.40
N ILE A 205 34.22 12.09 25.09
CA ILE A 205 33.85 13.39 24.53
C ILE A 205 34.80 13.75 23.39
N ALA A 206 36.11 13.67 23.61
CA ALA A 206 37.11 13.99 22.60
C ALA A 206 36.98 13.09 21.35
N LEU A 207 36.89 11.77 21.53
CA LEU A 207 36.68 10.82 20.43
C LEU A 207 35.36 11.06 19.68
N SER A 208 34.29 11.46 20.39
CA SER A 208 33.03 11.83 19.75
C SER A 208 33.14 13.04 18.83
N CYS A 209 34.15 13.90 18.99
CA CYS A 209 34.37 15.09 18.18
C CYS A 209 35.35 14.90 17.02
N THR A 210 35.87 13.68 16.81
CA THR A 210 36.88 13.39 15.78
C THR A 210 36.32 13.23 14.34
N PRO A 211 37.14 13.44 13.30
CA PRO A 211 36.74 13.19 11.90
C PRO A 211 36.35 11.72 11.55
N PRO A 212 37.00 10.66 12.09
CA PRO A 212 36.63 9.27 11.80
C PRO A 212 35.22 8.91 12.30
N ARG A 213 34.36 8.46 11.39
CA ARG A 213 32.95 8.10 11.70
C ARG A 213 32.84 7.00 12.77
N VAL A 214 33.68 5.97 12.69
CA VAL A 214 33.63 4.80 13.60
C VAL A 214 33.82 5.24 15.06
N TYR A 215 34.78 6.13 15.31
CA TYR A 215 35.04 6.70 16.63
C TYR A 215 33.84 7.50 17.13
N ARG A 216 33.30 8.42 16.31
CA ARG A 216 32.11 9.18 16.68
C ARG A 216 30.92 8.29 17.01
N GLN A 217 30.69 7.24 16.21
CA GLN A 217 29.56 6.33 16.40
C GLN A 217 29.68 5.54 17.71
N VAL A 218 30.85 4.96 17.99
CA VAL A 218 31.06 4.16 19.20
C VAL A 218 31.11 5.04 20.44
N ALA A 219 31.87 6.15 20.42
CA ALA A 219 31.95 7.08 21.55
C ALA A 219 30.58 7.70 21.88
N SER A 220 29.76 8.01 20.86
CA SER A 220 28.37 8.45 21.10
C SER A 220 27.55 7.38 21.83
N ILE A 221 27.63 6.11 21.43
CA ILE A 221 26.92 5.02 22.13
C ILE A 221 27.36 4.92 23.60
N MET A 222 28.67 5.00 23.87
CA MET A 222 29.21 4.95 25.23
C MET A 222 28.74 6.13 26.09
N GLY A 223 28.91 7.37 25.60
CA GLY A 223 28.54 8.57 26.35
C GLY A 223 27.03 8.68 26.59
N LEU A 224 26.21 8.35 25.59
CA LEU A 224 24.75 8.33 25.77
C LEU A 224 24.32 7.27 26.80
N GLN A 225 24.97 6.10 26.81
CA GLN A 225 24.70 5.04 27.80
C GLN A 225 25.15 5.43 29.22
N LEU A 226 26.26 6.16 29.37
CA LEU A 226 26.71 6.67 30.67
C LEU A 226 25.63 7.55 31.31
N VAL A 227 25.07 8.52 30.58
CA VAL A 227 23.98 9.38 31.09
C VAL A 227 22.77 8.55 31.54
N THR A 228 22.31 7.59 30.72
CA THR A 228 21.20 6.69 31.09
C THR A 228 21.50 5.89 32.36
N SER A 229 22.75 5.48 32.57
CA SER A 229 23.15 4.67 33.73
C SER A 229 23.37 5.52 34.98
N PHE A 230 23.85 6.76 34.83
CA PHE A 230 23.92 7.74 35.91
C PHE A 230 22.52 8.11 36.41
N ILE A 231 21.53 8.24 35.52
CA ILE A 231 20.12 8.43 35.90
C ILE A 231 19.64 7.28 36.80
N THR A 232 19.90 6.02 36.41
CA THR A 232 19.52 4.85 37.22
C THR A 232 20.07 4.92 38.65
N VAL A 233 21.31 5.38 38.83
CA VAL A 233 21.91 5.56 40.18
C VAL A 233 21.33 6.79 40.89
N ALA A 234 21.09 7.89 40.17
CA ALA A 234 20.50 9.11 40.71
C ALA A 234 19.07 8.89 41.22
N ASP A 235 18.27 8.03 40.59
CA ASP A 235 16.93 7.65 41.04
C ASP A 235 16.97 6.88 42.37
N VAL A 236 17.86 5.89 42.48
CA VAL A 236 18.07 5.12 43.72
C VAL A 236 18.52 6.03 44.86
N LEU A 237 19.48 6.93 44.59
CA LEU A 237 19.94 7.92 45.58
C LEU A 237 18.85 8.93 45.93
N SER A 238 18.00 9.34 44.99
CA SER A 238 16.88 10.25 45.22
C SER A 238 15.82 9.64 46.14
N ALA A 239 15.48 8.36 45.93
CA ALA A 239 14.61 7.62 46.84
C ALA A 239 15.21 7.45 48.25
N GLN A 240 16.54 7.23 48.34
CA GLN A 240 17.27 7.17 49.61
C GLN A 240 17.33 8.53 50.32
N ARG A 241 17.52 9.63 49.57
CA ARG A 241 17.52 11.01 50.06
C ARG A 241 16.14 11.38 50.60
N GLU A 242 15.07 11.04 49.89
CA GLU A 242 13.69 11.30 50.33
C GLU A 242 13.33 10.50 51.59
N THR A 243 13.72 9.22 51.65
CA THR A 243 13.55 8.40 52.86
C THR A 243 14.33 8.98 54.05
N THR A 244 15.55 9.47 53.81
CA THR A 244 16.38 10.12 54.83
C THR A 244 15.79 11.48 55.26
N ARG A 245 15.22 12.26 54.33
CA ARG A 245 14.50 13.52 54.63
C ARG A 245 13.32 13.27 55.56
N ARG A 246 12.45 12.31 55.24
CA ARG A 246 11.31 11.93 56.10
C ARG A 246 11.75 11.47 57.49
N GLN A 247 12.85 10.70 57.59
CA GLN A 247 13.43 10.29 58.88
C GLN A 247 13.97 11.49 59.67
N LEU A 248 14.67 12.42 59.00
CA LEU A 248 15.22 13.63 59.60
C LEU A 248 14.11 14.54 60.13
N ASP A 249 13.05 14.78 59.35
CA ASP A 249 11.92 15.62 59.73
C ASP A 249 11.10 15.00 60.88
N ALA A 250 10.92 13.68 60.86
CA ALA A 250 10.24 12.96 61.95
C ALA A 250 11.05 12.97 63.26
N GLU A 251 12.38 12.94 63.21
CA GLU A 251 13.22 13.03 64.40
C GLU A 251 13.36 14.48 64.89
N LYS A 252 13.51 15.47 63.99
CA LYS A 252 13.48 16.91 64.32
C LYS A 252 12.19 17.33 65.04
N LYS A 253 11.04 16.76 64.64
CA LYS A 253 9.75 16.95 65.34
C LYS A 253 9.72 16.39 66.77
N LYS A 254 10.58 15.42 67.11
CA LYS A 254 10.69 14.85 68.47
C LYS A 254 11.73 15.57 69.32
N ARG A 255 12.87 15.94 68.72
CA ARG A 255 14.00 16.65 69.35
C ARG A 255 14.69 17.51 68.31
N ALA A 256 14.89 18.80 68.61
CA ALA A 256 15.50 19.74 67.67
C ALA A 256 16.97 19.39 67.35
N GLU A 257 17.72 18.91 68.34
CA GLU A 257 19.15 18.61 68.24
C GLU A 257 19.50 17.26 68.87
N GLY A 258 20.65 16.68 68.46
CA GLY A 258 21.21 15.46 69.01
C GLY A 258 21.90 14.57 67.96
N PRO A 259 22.69 13.57 68.38
CA PRO A 259 23.59 12.81 67.51
C PRO A 259 22.89 12.03 66.40
N ARG A 260 21.62 11.66 66.59
CA ARG A 260 20.81 11.02 65.54
C ARG A 260 20.33 12.00 64.47
N VAL A 261 20.02 13.24 64.86
CA VAL A 261 19.67 14.32 63.92
C VAL A 261 20.90 14.72 63.12
N GLU A 262 22.05 14.87 63.78
CA GLU A 262 23.35 15.12 63.13
C GLU A 262 23.71 14.01 62.13
N SER A 263 23.66 12.74 62.55
CA SER A 263 23.93 11.59 61.66
C SER A 263 23.00 11.53 60.45
N LEU A 264 21.69 11.77 60.63
CA LEU A 264 20.73 11.84 59.53
C LEU A 264 20.98 13.04 58.61
N ASN A 265 21.41 14.18 59.17
CA ASN A 265 21.72 15.39 58.41
C ASN A 265 23.02 15.21 57.58
N THR A 266 24.05 14.58 58.16
CA THR A 266 25.26 14.18 57.43
C THR A 266 24.95 13.21 56.30
N ARG A 267 24.14 12.17 56.57
CA ARG A 267 23.72 11.22 55.52
C ARG A 267 22.90 11.90 54.42
N PHE A 268 22.01 12.83 54.78
CA PHE A 268 21.24 13.62 53.83
C PHE A 268 22.15 14.48 52.93
N SER A 269 23.15 15.16 53.49
CA SER A 269 24.14 15.92 52.73
C SER A 269 24.91 15.02 51.76
N VAL A 270 25.56 13.96 52.26
CA VAL A 270 26.36 13.05 51.42
C VAL A 270 25.55 12.42 50.30
N THR A 271 24.29 12.04 50.53
CA THR A 271 23.41 11.54 49.46
C THR A 271 23.04 12.65 48.46
N HIS A 272 22.85 13.89 48.91
CA HIS A 272 22.60 15.03 48.04
C HIS A 272 23.82 15.38 47.17
N ASP A 273 25.01 15.44 47.77
CA ASP A 273 26.27 15.78 47.12
C ASP A 273 26.57 14.77 46.00
N LYS A 274 26.34 13.47 46.25
CA LYS A 274 26.42 12.41 45.23
C LYS A 274 25.44 12.58 44.07
N ILE A 275 24.20 13.02 44.32
CA ILE A 275 23.24 13.32 43.25
C ILE A 275 23.73 14.50 42.41
N THR A 276 24.19 15.58 43.05
CA THR A 276 24.74 16.76 42.37
C THR A 276 25.93 16.38 41.47
N MET A 277 26.86 15.55 41.95
CA MET A 277 27.97 15.05 41.13
C MET A 277 27.48 14.28 39.90
N LEU A 278 26.48 13.40 40.04
CA LEU A 278 25.90 12.69 38.88
C LEU A 278 25.25 13.67 37.89
N GLU A 279 24.53 14.69 38.36
CA GLU A 279 23.97 15.72 37.47
C GLU A 279 25.06 16.52 36.74
N GLU A 280 26.18 16.83 37.39
CA GLU A 280 27.34 17.48 36.77
C GLU A 280 27.96 16.59 35.69
N MET A 281 28.14 15.30 35.95
CA MET A 281 28.62 14.32 34.96
C MET A 281 27.66 14.20 33.76
N MET A 282 26.34 14.16 34.00
CA MET A 282 25.33 14.19 32.95
C MET A 282 25.43 15.47 32.11
N ARG A 283 25.59 16.65 32.74
CA ARG A 283 25.74 17.95 32.06
C ARG A 283 27.06 18.04 31.28
N LYS A 284 28.16 17.44 31.76
CA LYS A 284 29.46 17.34 31.07
C LYS A 284 29.34 16.55 29.77
N ILE A 285 28.70 15.38 29.79
CA ILE A 285 28.42 14.61 28.57
C ILE A 285 27.41 15.33 27.67
N PHE A 286 26.38 15.97 28.23
CA PHE A 286 25.38 16.68 27.44
C PHE A 286 25.99 17.83 26.62
N THR A 287 26.81 18.66 27.26
CA THR A 287 27.47 19.80 26.61
C THR A 287 28.60 19.36 25.67
N GLY A 288 29.49 18.48 26.13
CA GLY A 288 30.65 18.03 25.35
C GLY A 288 30.32 17.10 24.17
N LEU A 289 29.29 16.25 24.30
CA LEU A 289 28.95 15.23 23.30
C LEU A 289 27.59 15.48 22.66
N PHE A 290 26.50 15.48 23.43
CA PHE A 290 25.14 15.51 22.87
C PHE A 290 24.91 16.75 21.98
N MET A 291 25.27 17.95 22.47
CA MET A 291 25.11 19.22 21.76
C MET A 291 25.90 19.31 20.45
N HIS A 292 26.86 18.42 20.21
CA HIS A 292 27.58 18.30 18.95
C HIS A 292 27.06 17.14 18.09
N ARG A 293 26.66 16.02 18.69
CA ARG A 293 26.25 14.79 17.99
C ARG A 293 24.78 14.73 17.56
N TYR A 294 23.85 15.44 18.20
CA TYR A 294 22.45 15.51 17.74
C TYR A 294 22.30 16.07 16.30
N ARG A 295 23.34 16.75 15.80
CA ARG A 295 23.47 17.37 14.48
C ARG A 295 24.64 16.79 13.66
N ASP A 296 25.07 15.56 13.91
CA ASP A 296 26.09 14.86 13.11
C ASP A 296 25.69 14.70 11.63
N MET A 297 26.68 14.52 10.75
CA MET A 297 26.43 14.15 9.36
C MET A 297 25.87 12.73 9.22
N ASP A 298 26.14 11.84 10.19
CA ASP A 298 25.54 10.51 10.24
C ASP A 298 24.13 10.52 10.87
N PRO A 299 23.07 10.17 10.13
CA PRO A 299 21.72 10.10 10.69
C PRO A 299 21.56 9.05 11.80
N ASN A 300 22.37 7.98 11.82
CA ASN A 300 22.27 6.95 12.86
C ASN A 300 22.72 7.48 14.23
N ILE A 301 23.78 8.33 14.25
CA ILE A 301 24.25 8.99 15.47
C ILE A 301 23.18 9.95 15.99
N ARG A 302 22.63 10.80 15.11
CA ARG A 302 21.56 11.75 15.46
C ARG A 302 20.31 11.04 16.00
N MET A 303 19.92 9.93 15.37
CA MET A 303 18.79 9.11 15.82
C MET A 303 19.03 8.59 17.24
N SER A 304 20.18 7.98 17.52
CA SER A 304 20.48 7.50 18.88
C SER A 304 20.61 8.62 19.92
N CYS A 305 21.10 9.82 19.55
CA CYS A 305 21.03 10.98 20.46
C CYS A 305 19.58 11.31 20.85
N ILE A 306 18.66 11.38 19.88
CA ILE A 306 17.25 11.72 20.11
C ILE A 306 16.49 10.61 20.85
N GLU A 307 16.76 9.34 20.53
CA GLU A 307 16.25 8.18 21.28
C GLU A 307 16.67 8.26 22.76
N SER A 308 17.95 8.51 23.04
CA SER A 308 18.45 8.65 24.41
C SER A 308 17.88 9.86 25.13
N LEU A 309 17.75 11.02 24.46
CA LEU A 309 17.15 12.20 25.08
C LEU A 309 15.69 11.95 25.50
N GLY A 310 14.89 11.29 24.66
CA GLY A 310 13.51 10.93 25.03
C GLY A 310 13.45 10.04 26.28
N VAL A 311 14.35 9.06 26.38
CA VAL A 311 14.50 8.21 27.58
C VAL A 311 14.92 9.04 28.80
N TRP A 312 15.89 9.94 28.68
CA TRP A 312 16.36 10.75 29.83
C TRP A 312 15.29 11.67 30.39
N ILE A 313 14.46 12.27 29.53
CA ILE A 313 13.34 13.14 29.95
C ILE A 313 12.30 12.32 30.72
N LEU A 314 11.95 11.12 30.23
CA LEU A 314 11.00 10.22 30.91
C LEU A 314 11.54 9.66 32.23
N SER A 315 12.82 9.26 32.26
CA SER A 315 13.41 8.64 33.45
C SER A 315 13.78 9.65 34.54
N TYR A 316 14.16 10.89 34.19
CA TYR A 316 14.53 11.90 35.19
C TYR A 316 13.95 13.29 34.85
N PRO A 317 12.61 13.46 34.94
CA PRO A 317 11.92 14.69 34.54
C PRO A 317 12.39 15.95 35.29
N SER A 318 12.73 15.82 36.58
CA SER A 318 13.20 16.92 37.44
C SER A 318 14.39 17.68 36.85
N LEU A 319 15.28 16.99 36.13
CA LEU A 319 16.41 17.57 35.44
C LEU A 319 16.13 17.85 33.96
N PHE A 320 15.51 16.90 33.25
CA PHE A 320 15.47 16.92 31.79
C PHE A 320 14.15 17.43 31.18
N LEU A 321 13.02 17.45 31.91
CA LEU A 321 11.75 18.01 31.43
C LEU A 321 11.74 19.54 31.53
N GLN A 322 12.61 20.18 30.75
CA GLN A 322 12.83 21.62 30.72
C GLN A 322 13.09 22.07 29.28
N ASP A 323 12.70 23.30 28.92
CA ASP A 323 12.87 23.88 27.57
C ASP A 323 14.30 23.81 27.02
N LEU A 324 15.29 23.87 27.92
CA LEU A 324 16.71 23.71 27.60
C LEU A 324 16.99 22.41 26.82
N TYR A 325 16.26 21.34 27.12
CA TYR A 325 16.37 20.01 26.55
C TYR A 325 15.27 19.71 25.51
N LEU A 326 14.02 20.07 25.80
CA LEU A 326 12.87 19.79 24.93
C LEU A 326 13.03 20.36 23.52
N LYS A 327 13.67 21.54 23.38
CA LYS A 327 13.92 22.18 22.07
C LYS A 327 14.62 21.27 21.06
N TYR A 328 15.46 20.33 21.50
CA TYR A 328 16.16 19.42 20.59
C TYR A 328 15.21 18.43 19.92
N LEU A 329 14.20 17.91 20.65
CA LEU A 329 13.15 17.08 20.07
C LEU A 329 12.33 17.86 19.03
N GLY A 330 11.93 19.09 19.36
CA GLY A 330 11.17 19.96 18.46
C GLY A 330 11.92 20.33 17.18
N TRP A 331 13.24 20.56 17.26
CA TRP A 331 14.08 20.80 16.09
C TRP A 331 14.20 19.56 15.19
N THR A 332 14.33 18.36 15.76
CA THR A 332 14.51 17.12 14.97
C THR A 332 13.24 16.56 14.34
N LEU A 333 12.06 17.12 14.64
CA LEU A 333 10.83 16.96 13.82
C LEU A 333 11.01 17.44 12.37
N ASN A 334 11.97 18.32 12.12
CA ASN A 334 12.30 18.88 10.80
C ASN A 334 13.50 18.19 10.12
N ASP A 335 13.95 17.05 10.65
CA ASP A 335 15.11 16.36 10.11
C ASP A 335 14.90 15.83 8.68
N LYS A 336 15.94 15.86 7.85
CA LYS A 336 15.90 15.29 6.48
C LYS A 336 15.70 13.77 6.48
N ASN A 337 16.22 13.06 7.49
CA ASN A 337 16.15 11.61 7.61
C ASN A 337 14.90 11.15 8.39
N ALA A 338 14.16 10.20 7.82
CA ALA A 338 12.93 9.67 8.40
C ALA A 338 13.13 9.00 9.78
N GLY A 339 14.25 8.31 10.02
CA GLY A 339 14.53 7.66 11.30
C GLY A 339 14.68 8.66 12.45
N VAL A 340 15.33 9.81 12.19
CA VAL A 340 15.48 10.90 13.18
C VAL A 340 14.14 11.58 13.47
N ARG A 341 13.32 11.84 12.44
CA ARG A 341 11.94 12.34 12.65
C ARG A 341 11.11 11.37 13.48
N LYS A 342 11.15 10.07 13.14
CA LYS A 342 10.45 9.00 13.87
C LYS A 342 10.87 8.91 15.33
N ALA A 343 12.18 8.96 15.63
CA ALA A 343 12.68 8.96 17.00
C ALA A 343 12.16 10.16 17.80
N SER A 344 12.12 11.34 17.18
CA SER A 344 11.56 12.56 17.79
C SER A 344 10.07 12.42 18.11
N VAL A 345 9.29 11.90 17.16
CA VAL A 345 7.85 11.68 17.30
C VAL A 345 7.54 10.64 18.38
N LEU A 346 8.28 9.52 18.43
CA LEU A 346 8.10 8.50 19.46
C LEU A 346 8.49 8.99 20.85
N ALA A 347 9.57 9.77 20.98
CA ALA A 347 9.93 10.40 22.24
C ALA A 347 8.81 11.32 22.75
N LEU A 348 8.24 12.16 21.88
CA LEU A 348 7.11 13.01 22.24
C LEU A 348 5.84 12.19 22.56
N GLN A 349 5.53 11.16 21.78
CA GLN A 349 4.35 10.31 22.02
C GLN A 349 4.36 9.71 23.42
N ASN A 350 5.51 9.19 23.87
CA ASN A 350 5.68 8.66 25.21
C ASN A 350 5.61 9.77 26.28
N LEU A 351 6.12 10.98 26.00
CA LEU A 351 6.08 12.10 26.93
C LEU A 351 4.65 12.60 27.21
N TYR A 352 3.76 12.60 26.20
CA TYR A 352 2.33 12.91 26.37
C TYR A 352 1.49 11.71 26.83
N GLU A 353 2.04 10.50 26.88
CA GLU A 353 1.32 9.34 27.42
C GLU A 353 1.20 9.41 28.96
N GLU A 354 2.20 10.01 29.61
CA GLU A 354 2.28 10.29 31.05
C GLU A 354 1.62 11.64 31.41
N ASP A 355 0.49 11.58 32.10
CA ASP A 355 -0.38 12.74 32.38
C ASP A 355 0.32 13.85 33.19
N ASP A 356 1.21 13.47 34.12
CA ASP A 356 1.96 14.40 34.99
C ASP A 356 2.93 15.32 34.19
N ASN A 357 3.36 14.94 32.99
CA ASN A 357 4.26 15.74 32.16
C ASN A 357 3.53 16.86 31.42
N VAL A 358 2.23 16.68 31.14
CA VAL A 358 1.46 17.53 30.21
C VAL A 358 1.48 19.02 30.59
N PRO A 359 1.32 19.44 31.86
CA PRO A 359 1.38 20.84 32.24
C PRO A 359 2.72 21.51 31.89
N THR A 360 3.83 20.78 31.96
CA THR A 360 5.18 21.30 31.63
C THR A 360 5.40 21.37 30.12
N LEU A 361 4.68 20.57 29.33
CA LEU A 361 4.80 20.55 27.88
C LEU A 361 4.02 21.67 27.17
N GLY A 362 3.16 22.43 27.84
CA GLY A 362 2.25 23.42 27.23
C GLY A 362 2.90 24.36 26.20
N LEU A 363 3.95 25.10 26.60
CA LEU A 363 4.68 26.03 25.71
C LEU A 363 5.39 25.31 24.54
N PHE A 364 5.83 24.07 24.76
CA PHE A 364 6.41 23.25 23.70
C PHE A 364 5.33 22.80 22.70
N THR A 365 4.15 22.42 23.19
CA THR A 365 3.00 22.04 22.36
C THR A 365 2.56 23.20 21.47
N GLU A 366 2.29 24.37 22.07
CA GLU A 366 1.85 25.58 21.35
C GLU A 366 2.81 25.92 20.18
N ARG A 367 4.11 25.78 20.41
CA ARG A 367 5.15 26.09 19.42
C ARG A 367 5.28 25.07 18.29
N PHE A 368 5.01 23.79 18.55
CA PHE A 368 5.34 22.69 17.63
C PHE A 368 4.15 21.84 17.16
N SER A 369 2.95 22.02 17.71
CA SER A 369 1.71 21.29 17.39
C SER A 369 1.45 21.16 15.88
N ASN A 370 1.48 22.30 15.16
CA ASN A 370 1.33 22.36 13.70
C ASN A 370 2.29 21.39 12.99
N ARG A 371 3.55 21.32 13.43
CA ARG A 371 4.55 20.43 12.84
C ARG A 371 4.34 18.96 13.21
N MET A 372 3.75 18.67 14.37
CA MET A 372 3.35 17.31 14.76
C MET A 372 2.16 16.82 13.90
N ILE A 373 1.20 17.70 13.59
CA ILE A 373 0.09 17.43 12.66
C ILE A 373 0.61 17.22 11.23
N GLU A 374 1.46 18.11 10.70
CA GLU A 374 2.06 17.95 9.37
C GLU A 374 2.78 16.60 9.19
N LEU A 375 3.35 16.06 10.26
CA LEU A 375 4.07 14.78 10.23
C LEU A 375 3.15 13.57 10.06
N ALA A 376 1.84 13.68 10.32
CA ALA A 376 0.87 12.64 9.96
C ALA A 376 0.73 12.47 8.43
N ASP A 377 1.12 13.49 7.63
CA ASP A 377 1.20 13.45 6.16
C ASP A 377 2.66 13.30 5.64
N ASP A 378 3.56 12.69 6.42
CA ASP A 378 4.97 12.55 6.03
C ASP A 378 5.18 11.67 4.77
N ILE A 379 6.32 11.86 4.11
CA ILE A 379 6.74 11.11 2.92
C ILE A 379 7.17 9.68 3.22
N ASP A 380 7.49 9.35 4.47
CA ASP A 380 7.75 7.99 4.95
C ASP A 380 6.60 7.51 5.84
N ASN A 381 5.94 6.43 5.43
CA ASN A 381 4.77 5.86 6.10
C ASN A 381 5.02 5.56 7.58
N THR A 382 6.25 5.21 7.97
CA THR A 382 6.55 4.87 9.38
C THR A 382 6.70 6.08 10.28
N VAL A 383 6.97 7.26 9.71
CA VAL A 383 6.89 8.55 10.41
C VAL A 383 5.42 8.96 10.53
N ALA A 384 4.66 8.88 9.42
CA ALA A 384 3.23 9.20 9.38
C ALA A 384 2.41 8.43 10.43
N VAL A 385 2.57 7.11 10.49
CA VAL A 385 1.87 6.25 11.48
C VAL A 385 2.21 6.64 12.93
N CYS A 386 3.48 6.91 13.24
CA CYS A 386 3.86 7.37 14.57
C CYS A 386 3.32 8.77 14.88
N ALA A 387 3.25 9.67 13.89
CA ALA A 387 2.74 11.02 14.07
C ALA A 387 1.23 11.05 14.29
N ILE A 388 0.47 10.16 13.63
CA ILE A 388 -0.95 9.92 13.95
C ILE A 388 -1.10 9.43 15.40
N GLY A 389 -0.18 8.57 15.86
CA GLY A 389 -0.10 8.13 17.27
C GLY A 389 0.20 9.27 18.26
N LEU A 390 1.03 10.24 17.87
CA LEU A 390 1.29 11.45 18.66
C LEU A 390 0.07 12.39 18.67
N VAL A 391 -0.54 12.68 17.52
CA VAL A 391 -1.78 13.49 17.42
C VAL A 391 -2.88 12.90 18.30
N LYS A 392 -2.98 11.57 18.39
CA LYS A 392 -3.90 10.88 19.30
C LYS A 392 -3.70 11.25 20.78
N GLN A 393 -2.45 11.32 21.25
CA GLN A 393 -2.17 11.73 22.63
C GLN A 393 -2.44 13.22 22.85
N LEU A 394 -2.19 14.06 21.84
CA LEU A 394 -2.53 15.49 21.92
C LEU A 394 -4.05 15.72 22.03
N LEU A 395 -4.87 14.95 21.28
CA LEU A 395 -6.33 14.99 21.38
C LEU A 395 -6.86 14.41 22.70
N ARG A 396 -6.24 13.36 23.25
CA ARG A 396 -6.56 12.84 24.59
C ARG A 396 -6.50 13.93 25.66
N HIS A 397 -5.54 14.86 25.52
CA HIS A 397 -5.30 15.96 26.44
C HIS A 397 -5.91 17.30 25.99
N GLN A 398 -6.76 17.29 24.94
CA GLN A 398 -7.43 18.49 24.41
C GLN A 398 -6.46 19.62 24.01
N LEU A 399 -5.26 19.25 23.54
CA LEU A 399 -4.17 20.18 23.18
C LEU A 399 -4.20 20.65 21.72
N LEU A 400 -5.17 20.20 20.92
CA LEU A 400 -5.39 20.60 19.54
C LEU A 400 -6.86 21.00 19.34
N PRO A 401 -7.15 22.03 18.54
CA PRO A 401 -8.51 22.31 18.10
C PRO A 401 -8.94 21.29 17.03
N ASP A 402 -10.22 20.91 17.05
CA ASP A 402 -10.74 19.90 16.13
C ASP A 402 -10.73 20.36 14.64
N ASP A 403 -10.72 21.67 14.40
CA ASP A 403 -10.63 22.26 13.05
C ASP A 403 -9.33 21.84 12.32
N ASP A 404 -8.21 21.70 13.04
CA ASP A 404 -6.91 21.32 12.47
C ASP A 404 -6.87 19.83 12.04
N LEU A 405 -7.86 19.02 12.44
CA LEU A 405 -7.93 17.59 12.11
C LEU A 405 -8.54 17.31 10.73
N GLY A 406 -9.27 18.26 10.15
CA GLY A 406 -9.95 18.10 8.85
C GLY A 406 -9.08 17.46 7.76
N PRO A 407 -7.87 17.98 7.49
CA PRO A 407 -6.93 17.42 6.51
C PRO A 407 -6.42 16.01 6.83
N LEU A 408 -6.47 15.57 8.09
CA LEU A 408 -6.06 14.22 8.50
C LEU A 408 -7.11 13.17 8.14
N TYR A 409 -8.40 13.52 8.11
CA TYR A 409 -9.46 12.58 7.73
C TYR A 409 -9.41 12.20 6.24
N ASP A 410 -8.81 13.04 5.38
CA ASP A 410 -8.46 12.70 4.00
C ASP A 410 -7.45 11.52 3.91
N LEU A 411 -6.84 11.08 5.02
CA LEU A 411 -5.97 9.90 5.09
C LEU A 411 -6.75 8.58 5.18
N LEU A 412 -8.07 8.58 5.44
CA LEU A 412 -8.93 7.38 5.42
C LEU A 412 -9.05 6.76 4.01
N ILE A 413 -8.59 7.45 2.97
CA ILE A 413 -8.62 6.99 1.58
C ILE A 413 -7.23 6.97 0.95
N ASP A 414 -6.19 6.89 1.79
CA ASP A 414 -4.79 6.83 1.35
C ASP A 414 -4.41 5.46 0.77
N GLU A 415 -3.37 5.39 -0.06
CA GLU A 415 -2.92 4.13 -0.69
C GLU A 415 -2.36 3.13 0.35
N PRO A 416 -1.49 3.52 1.31
CA PRO A 416 -0.89 2.59 2.26
C PRO A 416 -1.86 2.18 3.39
N PRO A 417 -2.10 0.87 3.61
CA PRO A 417 -3.02 0.41 4.64
C PRO A 417 -2.54 0.77 6.06
N GLU A 418 -1.24 0.90 6.30
CA GLU A 418 -0.72 1.19 7.65
C GLU A 418 -1.10 2.60 8.12
N ILE A 419 -1.10 3.58 7.21
CA ILE A 419 -1.52 4.96 7.50
C ILE A 419 -3.04 4.98 7.75
N ARG A 420 -3.79 4.34 6.85
CA ARG A 420 -5.24 4.22 6.94
C ARG A 420 -5.73 3.57 8.24
N HIS A 421 -5.12 2.45 8.65
CA HIS A 421 -5.46 1.77 9.90
C HIS A 421 -5.11 2.63 11.14
N ALA A 422 -4.02 3.41 11.07
CA ALA A 422 -3.67 4.35 12.14
C ALA A 422 -4.68 5.51 12.26
N ILE A 423 -5.10 6.13 11.14
CA ILE A 423 -6.11 7.19 11.17
C ILE A 423 -7.51 6.63 11.49
N GLY A 424 -7.85 5.42 11.05
CA GLY A 424 -9.07 4.72 11.45
C GLY A 424 -9.15 4.50 12.97
N ALA A 425 -8.02 4.17 13.61
CA ALA A 425 -7.94 4.10 15.07
C ALA A 425 -8.14 5.47 15.76
N LEU A 426 -7.66 6.56 15.16
CA LEU A 426 -7.86 7.93 15.65
C LEU A 426 -9.33 8.35 15.53
N VAL A 427 -9.91 8.18 14.35
CA VAL A 427 -11.32 8.45 14.01
C VAL A 427 -12.28 7.67 14.92
N TYR A 428 -11.99 6.39 15.16
CA TYR A 428 -12.79 5.60 16.08
C TYR A 428 -12.75 6.17 17.51
N ASP A 429 -11.57 6.47 18.05
CA ASP A 429 -11.45 6.92 19.44
C ASP A 429 -11.98 8.35 19.66
N HIS A 430 -11.81 9.25 18.69
CA HIS A 430 -12.25 10.65 18.78
C HIS A 430 -13.70 10.87 18.33
N LEU A 431 -14.12 10.40 17.13
CA LEU A 431 -15.46 10.69 16.58
C LEU A 431 -16.53 9.65 16.95
N ILE A 432 -16.18 8.35 16.94
CA ILE A 432 -17.18 7.27 17.12
C ILE A 432 -17.38 6.97 18.61
N ALA A 433 -16.31 6.60 19.32
CA ALA A 433 -16.32 6.27 20.74
C ALA A 433 -16.21 7.50 21.65
N GLN A 434 -15.83 8.68 21.12
CA GLN A 434 -15.74 9.95 21.84
C GLN A 434 -14.95 9.87 23.18
N LYS A 435 -13.87 9.09 23.21
CA LYS A 435 -13.10 8.83 24.44
C LYS A 435 -12.47 10.07 25.07
N PHE A 436 -12.37 11.15 24.31
CA PHE A 436 -11.70 12.40 24.70
C PHE A 436 -12.69 13.49 25.14
N ASN A 437 -14.01 13.26 24.96
CA ASN A 437 -15.07 14.23 25.26
C ASN A 437 -15.72 13.87 26.61
N SER A 438 -15.17 14.43 27.70
CA SER A 438 -15.54 14.11 29.09
C SER A 438 -16.98 14.47 29.50
N SER A 439 -17.72 15.21 28.66
CA SER A 439 -19.06 15.73 28.98
C SER A 439 -20.25 14.85 28.53
N GLN A 440 -20.02 13.81 27.71
CA GLN A 440 -21.09 12.98 27.13
C GLN A 440 -21.10 11.51 27.58
N SER A 441 -20.28 11.13 28.57
CA SER A 441 -20.18 9.75 29.08
C SER A 441 -21.33 9.36 30.04
N GLY A 442 -22.58 9.54 29.59
CA GLY A 442 -23.74 8.88 30.22
C GLY A 442 -23.80 7.40 29.85
N GLU A 443 -24.39 6.55 30.71
CA GLU A 443 -24.43 5.09 30.54
C GLU A 443 -25.09 4.62 29.22
N GLY A 444 -25.86 5.48 28.54
CA GLY A 444 -26.44 5.22 27.22
C GLY A 444 -25.51 5.46 26.02
N SER A 445 -24.34 6.09 26.17
CA SER A 445 -23.49 6.51 25.03
C SER A 445 -22.76 5.36 24.30
N ASN A 446 -22.77 4.14 24.85
CA ASN A 446 -21.95 3.01 24.37
C ASN A 446 -22.74 1.92 23.61
N THR A 447 -23.98 2.16 23.20
CA THR A 447 -24.77 1.17 22.45
C THR A 447 -24.23 0.96 21.03
N SER A 448 -24.50 -0.22 20.45
CA SER A 448 -24.19 -0.51 19.04
C SER A 448 -24.86 0.52 18.11
N GLU A 449 -26.09 0.92 18.41
CA GLU A 449 -26.89 1.89 17.64
C GLU A 449 -26.22 3.27 17.57
N VAL A 450 -25.76 3.82 18.70
CA VAL A 450 -25.09 5.14 18.74
C VAL A 450 -23.78 5.12 17.93
N HIS A 451 -22.97 4.07 18.08
CA HIS A 451 -21.74 3.92 17.29
C HIS A 451 -22.03 3.74 15.79
N LEU A 452 -23.08 3.02 15.42
CA LEU A 452 -23.51 2.87 14.03
C LEU A 452 -24.02 4.19 13.46
N GLY A 453 -24.80 4.98 14.21
CA GLY A 453 -25.25 6.32 13.80
C GLY A 453 -24.08 7.27 13.52
N ARG A 454 -23.08 7.32 14.41
CA ARG A 454 -21.85 8.12 14.21
C ARG A 454 -21.04 7.65 13.00
N MET A 455 -20.93 6.35 12.79
CA MET A 455 -20.29 5.77 11.61
C MET A 455 -21.03 6.11 10.31
N LEU A 456 -22.36 6.09 10.32
CA LEU A 456 -23.18 6.49 9.16
C LEU A 456 -22.96 7.97 8.81
N GLN A 457 -22.83 8.85 9.81
CA GLN A 457 -22.51 10.26 9.59
C GLN A 457 -21.15 10.45 8.88
N ILE A 458 -20.13 9.63 9.21
CA ILE A 458 -18.86 9.61 8.48
C ILE A 458 -19.04 9.06 7.06
N LEU A 459 -19.82 7.98 6.88
CA LEU A 459 -20.06 7.37 5.57
C LEU A 459 -20.86 8.26 4.59
N ARG A 460 -21.70 9.19 5.08
CA ARG A 460 -22.37 10.21 4.24
C ARG A 460 -21.36 11.03 3.43
N GLU A 461 -20.20 11.35 3.99
CA GLU A 461 -19.14 12.09 3.28
C GLU A 461 -18.50 11.28 2.14
N PHE A 462 -18.74 9.97 2.07
CA PHE A 462 -18.24 9.05 1.04
C PHE A 462 -19.37 8.34 0.26
N SER A 463 -20.63 8.72 0.42
CA SER A 463 -21.80 7.98 -0.09
C SER A 463 -21.86 7.84 -1.62
N THR A 464 -21.22 8.75 -2.35
CA THR A 464 -21.08 8.72 -3.81
C THR A 464 -20.24 7.56 -4.33
N ASP A 465 -19.31 7.02 -3.52
CA ASP A 465 -18.40 5.94 -3.93
C ASP A 465 -18.39 4.80 -2.90
N GLN A 466 -18.90 3.64 -3.32
CA GLN A 466 -18.92 2.42 -2.52
C GLN A 466 -17.52 1.91 -2.19
N ILE A 467 -16.51 2.15 -3.03
CA ILE A 467 -15.13 1.74 -2.78
C ILE A 467 -14.56 2.55 -1.62
N LEU A 468 -14.74 3.88 -1.61
CA LEU A 468 -14.31 4.74 -0.48
C LEU A 468 -15.02 4.35 0.82
N SER A 469 -16.31 4.02 0.76
CA SER A 469 -17.05 3.49 1.91
C SER A 469 -16.40 2.20 2.46
N ASN A 470 -15.97 1.28 1.59
CA ASN A 470 -15.28 0.05 2.00
C ASN A 470 -13.90 0.31 2.62
N TYR A 471 -13.17 1.36 2.19
CA TYR A 471 -11.91 1.76 2.83
C TYR A 471 -12.14 2.15 4.29
N VAL A 472 -13.06 3.09 4.57
CA VAL A 472 -13.37 3.52 5.95
C VAL A 472 -13.82 2.33 6.82
N ILE A 473 -14.65 1.43 6.29
CA ILE A 473 -15.10 0.21 7.01
C ILE A 473 -13.93 -0.76 7.27
N ASP A 474 -12.96 -0.87 6.35
CA ASP A 474 -11.76 -1.69 6.56
C ASP A 474 -10.94 -1.16 7.73
N ASP A 475 -10.75 0.16 7.76
CA ASP A 475 -9.83 0.85 8.66
C ASP A 475 -10.31 0.89 10.13
N VAL A 476 -11.62 0.96 10.37
CA VAL A 476 -12.20 0.93 11.73
C VAL A 476 -12.56 -0.48 12.24
N TRP A 477 -12.37 -1.53 11.41
CA TRP A 477 -12.86 -2.90 11.66
C TRP A 477 -12.40 -3.57 12.96
N GLU A 478 -11.13 -3.38 13.32
CA GLU A 478 -10.56 -4.02 14.51
C GLU A 478 -11.04 -3.35 15.80
N TYR A 479 -11.47 -2.09 15.72
CA TYR A 479 -11.83 -1.26 16.88
C TYR A 479 -13.35 -1.24 17.13
N MET A 480 -14.16 -0.99 16.10
CA MET A 480 -15.61 -0.80 16.22
C MET A 480 -16.37 -2.14 16.26
N LYS A 481 -16.53 -2.69 17.47
CA LYS A 481 -17.30 -3.93 17.72
C LYS A 481 -18.73 -3.90 17.18
N ALA A 482 -19.38 -2.73 17.14
CA ALA A 482 -20.75 -2.56 16.67
C ALA A 482 -20.97 -3.03 15.21
N MET A 483 -19.94 -3.01 14.35
CA MET A 483 -20.06 -3.55 12.98
C MET A 483 -20.20 -5.08 12.91
N LYS A 484 -19.90 -5.78 14.02
CA LYS A 484 -20.09 -7.23 14.20
C LYS A 484 -21.43 -7.55 14.87
N ASP A 485 -22.20 -6.53 15.29
CA ASP A 485 -23.55 -6.68 15.84
C ASP A 485 -24.59 -6.68 14.70
N TRP A 486 -24.60 -7.77 13.94
CA TRP A 486 -25.52 -7.91 12.81
C TRP A 486 -26.99 -7.84 13.21
N LYS A 487 -27.34 -8.20 14.46
CA LYS A 487 -28.72 -8.10 14.95
C LYS A 487 -29.17 -6.64 15.07
N CYS A 488 -28.34 -5.80 15.68
CA CYS A 488 -28.56 -4.35 15.75
C CYS A 488 -28.69 -3.75 14.35
N ILE A 489 -27.74 -4.04 13.45
CA ILE A 489 -27.76 -3.52 12.06
C ILE A 489 -29.04 -3.93 11.31
N ILE A 490 -29.48 -5.19 11.45
CA ILE A 490 -30.70 -5.69 10.83
C ILE A 490 -31.96 -5.04 11.43
N SER A 491 -32.00 -4.83 12.75
CA SER A 491 -33.13 -4.21 13.45
C SER A 491 -33.31 -2.74 13.02
N MET A 492 -32.21 -1.99 12.94
CA MET A 492 -32.18 -0.63 12.37
C MET A 492 -32.65 -0.61 10.91
N LEU A 493 -32.20 -1.55 10.07
CA LEU A 493 -32.65 -1.65 8.67
C LEU A 493 -34.12 -2.06 8.49
N LEU A 494 -34.78 -2.57 9.53
CA LEU A 494 -36.20 -2.96 9.52
C LEU A 494 -37.13 -1.92 10.16
N ASP A 495 -36.60 -0.80 10.65
CA ASP A 495 -37.31 0.25 11.40
C ASP A 495 -38.06 -0.31 12.63
N GLU A 496 -37.50 -1.33 13.30
CA GLU A 496 -38.13 -1.92 14.50
C GLU A 496 -38.20 -0.92 15.68
N ASN A 497 -37.40 0.15 15.63
CA ASN A 497 -37.45 1.27 16.57
C ASN A 497 -37.98 2.54 15.87
N PRO A 498 -39.24 2.96 16.11
CA PRO A 498 -39.86 4.12 15.45
C PRO A 498 -39.31 5.48 15.90
N LEU A 499 -38.35 5.52 16.84
CA LEU A 499 -37.65 6.74 17.25
C LEU A 499 -36.45 7.09 16.35
N VAL A 500 -36.07 6.20 15.42
CA VAL A 500 -34.91 6.36 14.53
C VAL A 500 -35.29 5.98 13.10
N GLU A 501 -36.01 6.86 12.39
CA GLU A 501 -36.18 6.71 10.95
C GLU A 501 -34.86 6.99 10.23
N LEU A 502 -34.36 6.01 9.47
CA LEU A 502 -33.16 6.18 8.65
C LEU A 502 -33.50 6.95 7.36
N THR A 503 -32.65 7.90 6.97
CA THR A 503 -32.72 8.49 5.63
C THR A 503 -32.41 7.43 4.57
N ASP A 504 -32.82 7.64 3.30
CA ASP A 504 -32.52 6.68 2.24
C ASP A 504 -31.00 6.51 1.99
N GLU A 505 -30.24 7.59 2.20
CA GLU A 505 -28.77 7.59 2.15
C GLU A 505 -28.19 6.74 3.30
N ASP A 506 -28.67 6.93 4.53
CA ASP A 506 -28.26 6.13 5.69
C ASP A 506 -28.63 4.65 5.53
N GLY A 507 -29.83 4.35 5.04
CA GLY A 507 -30.25 2.99 4.72
C GLY A 507 -29.34 2.35 3.68
N THR A 508 -28.90 3.12 2.68
CA THR A 508 -27.94 2.66 1.65
C THR A 508 -26.57 2.39 2.26
N ASN A 509 -26.05 3.31 3.07
CA ASN A 509 -24.76 3.17 3.74
C ASN A 509 -24.77 2.04 4.78
N LEU A 510 -25.89 1.81 5.48
CA LEU A 510 -26.04 0.73 6.45
C LEU A 510 -26.16 -0.64 5.78
N VAL A 511 -26.81 -0.73 4.61
CA VAL A 511 -26.79 -1.95 3.77
C VAL A 511 -25.37 -2.24 3.25
N ARG A 512 -24.63 -1.22 2.80
CA ARG A 512 -23.22 -1.36 2.40
C ARG A 512 -22.35 -1.82 3.57
N LEU A 513 -22.51 -1.23 4.75
CA LEU A 513 -21.83 -1.61 5.99
C LEU A 513 -22.14 -3.05 6.38
N LEU A 514 -23.41 -3.49 6.30
CA LEU A 514 -23.81 -4.87 6.56
C LEU A 514 -23.13 -5.86 5.58
N SER A 515 -23.13 -5.55 4.29
CA SER A 515 -22.52 -6.41 3.27
C SER A 515 -20.99 -6.49 3.44
N ALA A 516 -20.34 -5.37 3.71
CA ALA A 516 -18.90 -5.29 3.96
C ALA A 516 -18.51 -5.98 5.28
N SER A 517 -19.29 -5.82 6.36
CA SER A 517 -19.01 -6.47 7.64
C SER A 517 -19.16 -7.99 7.56
N VAL A 518 -20.17 -8.49 6.84
CA VAL A 518 -20.35 -9.92 6.54
C VAL A 518 -19.14 -10.46 5.76
N LYS A 519 -18.75 -9.80 4.66
CA LYS A 519 -17.61 -10.19 3.82
C LYS A 519 -16.31 -10.22 4.62
N LYS A 520 -15.99 -9.15 5.36
CA LYS A 520 -14.77 -9.07 6.16
C LYS A 520 -14.76 -10.08 7.33
N ALA A 521 -15.91 -10.35 7.95
CA ALA A 521 -16.02 -11.32 9.04
C ALA A 521 -15.80 -12.78 8.63
N VAL A 522 -16.05 -13.15 7.37
CA VAL A 522 -15.70 -14.48 6.82
C VAL A 522 -14.31 -14.54 6.17
N GLY A 523 -13.53 -13.45 6.26
CA GLY A 523 -12.16 -13.38 5.78
C GLY A 523 -12.01 -12.96 4.31
N GLU A 524 -13.03 -12.37 3.69
CA GLU A 524 -12.90 -11.77 2.35
C GLU A 524 -12.32 -10.35 2.43
N ARG A 525 -11.62 -9.95 1.35
CA ARG A 525 -11.09 -8.58 1.21
C ARG A 525 -12.18 -7.68 0.65
N ILE A 526 -12.50 -6.60 1.38
CA ILE A 526 -13.47 -5.57 0.95
C ILE A 526 -12.80 -4.39 0.22
N VAL A 527 -11.48 -4.23 0.38
CA VAL A 527 -10.65 -3.19 -0.25
C VAL A 527 -9.76 -3.81 -1.34
N PRO A 528 -9.59 -3.14 -2.51
CA PRO A 528 -8.63 -3.55 -3.54
C PRO A 528 -7.20 -3.60 -2.99
N ALA A 529 -6.48 -4.70 -3.25
CA ALA A 529 -5.12 -4.90 -2.76
C ALA A 529 -4.10 -4.91 -3.90
N THR A 530 -2.99 -4.20 -3.73
CA THR A 530 -1.84 -4.19 -4.64
C THR A 530 -1.12 -5.56 -4.74
N ASP A 531 -1.22 -6.41 -3.72
CA ASP A 531 -0.74 -7.80 -3.77
C ASP A 531 -1.91 -8.79 -3.98
N THR A 532 -1.95 -9.40 -5.16
CA THR A 532 -2.97 -10.40 -5.58
C THR A 532 -2.71 -11.82 -5.03
N ARG A 533 -1.63 -12.03 -4.27
CA ARG A 533 -1.35 -13.34 -3.65
C ARG A 533 -2.47 -13.77 -2.68
N LYS A 534 -2.77 -15.07 -2.69
CA LYS A 534 -3.72 -15.69 -1.75
C LYS A 534 -3.25 -15.49 -0.30
N LEU A 535 -4.13 -14.98 0.55
CA LEU A 535 -3.90 -14.89 1.99
C LEU A 535 -3.87 -16.29 2.62
N TYR A 536 -2.86 -16.52 3.46
CA TYR A 536 -2.74 -17.72 4.27
C TYR A 536 -3.19 -17.44 5.70
N TYR A 537 -4.42 -17.83 6.01
CA TYR A 537 -4.98 -17.72 7.36
C TYR A 537 -4.54 -18.86 8.27
N THR A 538 -4.25 -18.53 9.53
CA THR A 538 -3.97 -19.51 10.59
C THR A 538 -5.19 -20.39 10.88
N LYS A 539 -5.00 -21.52 11.57
CA LYS A 539 -6.11 -22.40 11.96
C LYS A 539 -7.14 -21.66 12.83
N ALA A 540 -6.68 -20.88 13.80
CA ALA A 540 -7.53 -20.08 14.68
C ALA A 540 -8.35 -19.03 13.90
N GLN A 541 -7.75 -18.34 12.93
CA GLN A 541 -8.50 -17.40 12.08
C GLN A 541 -9.61 -18.09 11.27
N LYS A 542 -9.36 -19.28 10.72
CA LYS A 542 -10.39 -20.06 10.01
C LYS A 542 -11.51 -20.51 10.93
N GLU A 543 -11.19 -20.92 12.15
CA GLU A 543 -12.19 -21.27 13.17
C GLU A 543 -13.05 -20.05 13.56
N ILE A 544 -12.46 -18.85 13.65
CA ILE A 544 -13.19 -17.58 13.84
C ILE A 544 -14.10 -17.27 12.64
N PHE A 545 -13.63 -17.42 11.40
CA PHE A 545 -14.47 -17.16 10.21
C PHE A 545 -15.67 -18.11 10.11
N GLU A 546 -15.50 -19.39 10.45
CA GLU A 546 -16.62 -20.34 10.51
C GLU A 546 -17.57 -20.09 11.69
N HIS A 547 -17.08 -19.51 12.79
CA HIS A 547 -17.95 -19.05 13.89
C HIS A 547 -18.78 -17.83 13.46
N ASN A 548 -18.13 -16.81 12.90
CA ASN A 548 -18.79 -15.61 12.38
C ASN A 548 -19.85 -15.97 11.32
N ARG A 549 -19.52 -16.86 10.38
CA ARG A 549 -20.47 -17.39 9.37
C ARG A 549 -21.73 -17.97 10.00
N LYS A 550 -21.62 -18.73 11.09
CA LYS A 550 -22.77 -19.29 11.81
C LYS A 550 -23.61 -18.20 12.48
N ASP A 551 -22.96 -17.23 13.10
CA ASP A 551 -23.64 -16.14 13.82
C ASP A 551 -24.37 -15.18 12.86
N ILE A 552 -23.73 -14.80 11.75
CA ILE A 552 -24.35 -14.10 10.61
C ILE A 552 -25.59 -14.86 10.14
N THR A 553 -25.46 -16.18 9.96
CA THR A 553 -26.56 -17.03 9.49
C THR A 553 -27.73 -17.03 10.48
N VAL A 554 -27.46 -17.10 11.79
CA VAL A 554 -28.47 -17.07 12.85
C VAL A 554 -29.15 -15.69 12.96
N ALA A 555 -28.43 -14.59 12.74
CA ALA A 555 -29.02 -13.25 12.68
C ALA A 555 -29.91 -13.07 11.44
N MET A 556 -29.46 -13.54 10.26
CA MET A 556 -30.18 -13.35 9.00
C MET A 556 -31.37 -14.30 8.81
N MET A 557 -31.32 -15.57 9.23
CA MET A 557 -32.25 -16.63 8.77
C MET A 557 -33.76 -16.34 8.91
N LYS A 558 -34.18 -15.51 9.87
CA LYS A 558 -35.58 -15.08 10.06
C LYS A 558 -35.89 -13.73 9.42
N ASN A 559 -34.92 -12.81 9.41
CA ASN A 559 -35.12 -11.40 9.04
C ASN A 559 -34.77 -11.14 7.57
N TYR A 560 -34.02 -12.03 6.91
CA TYR A 560 -33.64 -11.92 5.51
C TYR A 560 -34.85 -11.85 4.54
N PRO A 561 -35.94 -12.64 4.71
CA PRO A 561 -37.17 -12.43 3.96
C PRO A 561 -37.86 -11.08 4.17
N LEU A 562 -37.60 -10.40 5.30
CA LEU A 562 -38.18 -9.07 5.59
C LEU A 562 -37.36 -7.98 4.91
N LEU A 563 -36.03 -8.02 5.07
CA LEU A 563 -35.09 -7.12 4.41
C LEU A 563 -35.24 -7.16 2.89
N LEU A 564 -35.28 -8.36 2.29
CA LEU A 564 -35.45 -8.51 0.84
C LEU A 564 -36.80 -7.99 0.36
N ARG A 565 -37.89 -8.08 1.14
CA ARG A 565 -39.18 -7.49 0.77
C ARG A 565 -39.15 -5.97 0.85
N LYS A 566 -38.63 -5.40 1.95
CA LYS A 566 -38.55 -3.95 2.15
C LYS A 566 -37.77 -3.26 1.04
N PHE A 567 -36.61 -3.81 0.68
CA PHE A 567 -35.71 -3.20 -0.29
C PHE A 567 -35.81 -3.79 -1.71
N LEU A 568 -36.78 -4.66 -2.03
CA LEU A 568 -36.81 -5.43 -3.29
C LEU A 568 -36.72 -4.58 -4.57
N ALA A 569 -37.29 -3.36 -4.54
CA ALA A 569 -37.32 -2.44 -5.67
C ALA A 569 -36.08 -1.53 -5.77
N ASP A 570 -35.15 -1.61 -4.82
CA ASP A 570 -34.02 -0.69 -4.71
C ASP A 570 -32.76 -1.23 -5.41
N LYS A 571 -32.40 -0.60 -6.53
CA LYS A 571 -31.25 -0.99 -7.36
C LYS A 571 -29.88 -0.85 -6.67
N ALA A 572 -29.75 0.00 -5.66
CA ALA A 572 -28.50 0.24 -4.93
C ALA A 572 -28.33 -0.72 -3.73
N LYS A 573 -29.44 -1.06 -3.06
CA LYS A 573 -29.46 -1.89 -1.85
C LYS A 573 -29.56 -3.40 -2.17
N VAL A 574 -30.34 -3.80 -3.17
CA VAL A 574 -30.57 -5.23 -3.52
C VAL A 574 -29.31 -6.03 -3.82
N PRO A 575 -28.33 -5.56 -4.63
CA PRO A 575 -27.14 -6.36 -4.95
C PRO A 575 -26.38 -6.77 -3.68
N SER A 576 -26.14 -5.79 -2.80
CA SER A 576 -25.43 -5.95 -1.54
C SER A 576 -26.15 -6.86 -0.55
N LEU A 577 -27.49 -6.83 -0.52
CA LEU A 577 -28.32 -7.70 0.32
C LEU A 577 -28.33 -9.14 -0.19
N VAL A 578 -28.54 -9.35 -1.49
CA VAL A 578 -28.67 -10.68 -2.11
C VAL A 578 -27.35 -11.47 -2.03
N GLU A 579 -26.20 -10.82 -2.17
CA GLU A 579 -24.90 -11.47 -2.01
C GLU A 579 -24.61 -11.97 -0.58
N ILE A 580 -25.32 -11.50 0.47
CA ILE A 580 -25.09 -11.98 1.85
C ILE A 580 -25.22 -13.51 1.96
N VAL A 581 -26.08 -14.13 1.12
CA VAL A 581 -26.26 -15.59 1.11
C VAL A 581 -24.98 -16.37 0.81
N LEU A 582 -24.06 -15.79 0.01
CA LEU A 582 -22.79 -16.40 -0.38
C LEU A 582 -21.86 -16.64 0.82
N HIS A 583 -22.07 -15.89 1.91
CA HIS A 583 -21.24 -15.93 3.10
C HIS A 583 -21.91 -16.67 4.27
N MET A 584 -23.15 -17.18 4.08
CA MET A 584 -23.94 -17.92 5.09
C MET A 584 -23.69 -19.43 5.03
N ASN A 585 -23.95 -20.14 6.13
CA ASN A 585 -23.95 -21.61 6.16
C ASN A 585 -25.36 -22.14 5.88
N LEU A 586 -25.60 -22.66 4.69
CA LEU A 586 -26.94 -23.09 4.25
C LEU A 586 -27.47 -24.32 5.00
N GLU A 587 -26.61 -25.19 5.54
CA GLU A 587 -27.03 -26.37 6.32
C GLU A 587 -27.77 -25.97 7.61
N LEU A 588 -27.47 -24.80 8.17
CA LEU A 588 -28.15 -24.28 9.35
C LEU A 588 -29.65 -24.05 9.13
N TYR A 589 -30.11 -23.83 7.89
CA TYR A 589 -31.55 -23.70 7.63
C TYR A 589 -32.31 -24.99 7.96
N SER A 590 -31.80 -26.16 7.57
CA SER A 590 -32.38 -27.46 7.94
C SER A 590 -32.20 -27.76 9.43
N LEU A 591 -31.00 -27.51 9.97
CA LEU A 591 -30.71 -27.78 11.39
C LEU A 591 -31.53 -26.91 12.37
N LYS A 592 -32.02 -25.75 11.92
CA LYS A 592 -32.87 -24.82 12.71
C LYS A 592 -34.35 -24.82 12.28
N ARG A 593 -34.78 -25.73 11.40
CA ARG A 593 -36.15 -25.81 10.87
C ARG A 593 -36.65 -24.49 10.26
N GLN A 594 -35.82 -23.89 9.40
CA GLN A 594 -36.08 -22.61 8.72
C GLN A 594 -36.25 -22.78 7.20
N GLU A 595 -36.56 -23.99 6.73
CA GLU A 595 -36.66 -24.35 5.31
C GLU A 595 -37.65 -23.46 4.56
N GLN A 596 -38.75 -23.05 5.21
CA GLN A 596 -39.72 -22.14 4.62
C GLN A 596 -39.17 -20.71 4.41
N ASN A 597 -38.29 -20.24 5.30
CA ASN A 597 -37.61 -18.95 5.14
C ASN A 597 -36.60 -19.02 3.99
N PHE A 598 -35.86 -20.13 3.85
CA PHE A 598 -34.98 -20.36 2.69
C PHE A 598 -35.76 -20.37 1.36
N LYS A 599 -36.87 -21.11 1.29
CA LYS A 599 -37.77 -21.14 0.12
C LYS A 599 -38.30 -19.75 -0.24
N THR A 600 -38.62 -18.94 0.78
CA THR A 600 -39.07 -17.54 0.62
C THR A 600 -37.95 -16.63 0.11
N VAL A 601 -36.73 -16.73 0.66
CA VAL A 601 -35.56 -15.97 0.19
C VAL A 601 -35.26 -16.27 -1.28
N LEU A 602 -35.28 -17.53 -1.69
CA LEU A 602 -35.06 -17.92 -3.09
C LEU A 602 -36.14 -17.39 -4.04
N GLN A 603 -37.41 -17.36 -3.61
CA GLN A 603 -38.47 -16.73 -4.40
C GLN A 603 -38.21 -15.23 -4.55
N LEU A 604 -37.87 -14.52 -3.46
CA LEU A 604 -37.55 -13.09 -3.50
C LEU A 604 -36.30 -12.78 -4.35
N MET A 605 -35.30 -13.68 -4.39
CA MET A 605 -34.14 -13.55 -5.29
C MET A 605 -34.51 -13.70 -6.77
N LYS A 606 -35.44 -14.61 -7.10
CA LYS A 606 -36.04 -14.72 -8.44
C LYS A 606 -36.84 -13.46 -8.79
N ASP A 607 -37.66 -12.98 -7.86
CA ASP A 607 -38.50 -11.80 -8.06
C ASP A 607 -37.63 -10.54 -8.28
N ALA A 608 -36.53 -10.39 -7.52
CA ALA A 608 -35.53 -9.35 -7.71
C ALA A 608 -34.88 -9.40 -9.11
N PHE A 609 -34.47 -10.57 -9.58
CA PHE A 609 -33.89 -10.73 -10.93
C PHE A 609 -34.83 -10.24 -12.05
N PHE A 610 -36.14 -10.47 -11.90
CA PHE A 610 -37.15 -9.98 -12.85
C PHE A 610 -37.69 -8.57 -12.53
N LYS A 611 -37.29 -7.95 -11.42
CA LYS A 611 -37.60 -6.57 -11.07
C LYS A 611 -36.57 -5.58 -11.63
N HIS A 612 -35.29 -5.94 -11.62
CA HIS A 612 -34.16 -5.09 -12.01
C HIS A 612 -33.70 -5.32 -13.46
N GLY A 613 -32.94 -4.37 -14.01
CA GLY A 613 -32.26 -4.46 -15.32
C GLY A 613 -30.76 -4.14 -15.24
N GLU A 614 -30.29 -3.70 -14.08
CA GLU A 614 -28.94 -3.23 -13.80
C GLU A 614 -27.97 -4.40 -13.63
N LYS A 615 -26.83 -4.31 -14.32
CA LYS A 615 -25.75 -5.32 -14.33
C LYS A 615 -25.43 -5.92 -12.96
N GLU A 616 -25.17 -5.09 -11.95
CA GLU A 616 -24.75 -5.57 -10.63
C GLU A 616 -25.88 -6.28 -9.86
N ALA A 617 -27.14 -5.83 -9.99
CA ALA A 617 -28.30 -6.50 -9.40
C ALA A 617 -28.53 -7.87 -10.05
N LEU A 618 -28.53 -7.93 -11.38
CA LEU A 618 -28.67 -9.17 -12.15
C LEU A 618 -27.57 -10.18 -11.79
N ARG A 619 -26.32 -9.73 -11.78
CA ARG A 619 -25.14 -10.54 -11.45
C ARG A 619 -25.19 -11.08 -10.02
N SER A 620 -25.59 -10.25 -9.05
CA SER A 620 -25.73 -10.65 -7.65
C SER A 620 -26.82 -11.70 -7.47
N CYS A 621 -27.99 -11.52 -8.10
CA CYS A 621 -29.07 -12.51 -8.15
C CYS A 621 -28.61 -13.84 -8.77
N VAL A 622 -27.95 -13.81 -9.93
CA VAL A 622 -27.47 -15.02 -10.61
C VAL A 622 -26.43 -15.77 -9.76
N LYS A 623 -25.47 -15.06 -9.14
CA LYS A 623 -24.51 -15.67 -8.19
C LYS A 623 -25.21 -16.32 -7.02
N ALA A 624 -26.12 -15.61 -6.36
CA ALA A 624 -26.83 -16.06 -5.16
C ALA A 624 -27.69 -17.31 -5.41
N ILE A 625 -28.47 -17.31 -6.50
CA ILE A 625 -29.31 -18.46 -6.85
C ILE A 625 -28.45 -19.68 -7.25
N ASN A 626 -27.36 -19.47 -8.01
CA ASN A 626 -26.43 -20.55 -8.35
C ASN A 626 -25.76 -21.14 -7.10
N PHE A 627 -25.26 -20.31 -6.18
CA PHE A 627 -24.66 -20.75 -4.92
C PHE A 627 -25.65 -21.56 -4.08
N CYS A 628 -26.91 -21.11 -3.97
CA CYS A 628 -27.96 -21.89 -3.32
C CYS A 628 -28.19 -23.25 -4.00
N ALA A 629 -28.10 -23.33 -5.33
CA ALA A 629 -28.28 -24.57 -6.10
C ALA A 629 -27.06 -25.53 -6.07
N THR A 630 -25.87 -25.06 -5.70
CA THR A 630 -24.67 -25.90 -5.53
C THR A 630 -24.42 -26.27 -4.06
N GLU A 631 -24.40 -25.30 -3.14
CA GLU A 631 -23.89 -25.51 -1.77
C GLU A 631 -24.93 -26.03 -0.77
N SER A 632 -26.23 -25.86 -1.05
CA SER A 632 -27.27 -26.42 -0.17
C SER A 632 -27.39 -27.95 -0.33
N GLN A 633 -28.06 -28.61 0.63
CA GLN A 633 -28.14 -30.07 0.73
C GLN A 633 -29.59 -30.56 0.78
N GLY A 634 -29.85 -31.75 0.23
CA GLY A 634 -31.16 -32.40 0.26
C GLY A 634 -32.28 -31.57 -0.38
N GLU A 635 -33.45 -31.52 0.25
CA GLU A 635 -34.64 -30.81 -0.25
C GLU A 635 -34.40 -29.33 -0.58
N LEU A 636 -33.45 -28.68 0.11
CA LEU A 636 -33.09 -27.28 -0.17
C LEU A 636 -32.40 -27.16 -1.53
N GLN A 637 -31.56 -28.13 -1.89
CA GLN A 637 -30.83 -28.17 -3.15
C GLN A 637 -31.75 -28.45 -4.33
N ASP A 638 -32.69 -29.40 -4.15
CA ASP A 638 -33.69 -29.71 -5.17
C ASP A 638 -34.63 -28.52 -5.42
N PHE A 639 -35.08 -27.84 -4.36
CA PHE A 639 -35.87 -26.61 -4.49
C PHE A 639 -35.07 -25.48 -5.17
N ALA A 640 -33.81 -25.28 -4.79
CA ALA A 640 -32.95 -24.26 -5.39
C ALA A 640 -32.70 -24.52 -6.89
N ARG A 641 -32.43 -25.77 -7.27
CA ARG A 641 -32.29 -26.17 -8.68
C ARG A 641 -33.59 -26.00 -9.47
N SER A 642 -34.74 -26.37 -8.87
CA SER A 642 -36.05 -26.13 -9.48
C SER A 642 -36.29 -24.63 -9.70
N LYS A 643 -36.01 -23.79 -8.70
CA LYS A 643 -36.21 -22.34 -8.77
C LYS A 643 -35.28 -21.68 -9.79
N LEU A 644 -34.03 -22.15 -9.90
CA LEU A 644 -33.08 -21.72 -10.93
C LEU A 644 -33.56 -22.10 -12.34
N LYS A 645 -34.11 -23.32 -12.51
CA LYS A 645 -34.71 -23.72 -13.79
C LYS A 645 -35.94 -22.87 -14.14
N GLU A 646 -36.79 -22.54 -13.17
CA GLU A 646 -37.90 -21.60 -13.41
C GLU A 646 -37.42 -20.22 -13.90
N VAL A 647 -36.26 -19.73 -13.43
CA VAL A 647 -35.67 -18.49 -13.94
C VAL A 647 -35.25 -18.63 -15.40
N GLU A 648 -34.66 -19.77 -15.79
CA GLU A 648 -34.28 -20.08 -17.18
C GLU A 648 -35.48 -20.18 -18.11
N ASP A 649 -36.49 -20.97 -17.73
CA ASP A 649 -37.70 -21.17 -18.53
C ASP A 649 -38.48 -19.84 -18.68
N GLU A 650 -38.55 -19.02 -17.61
CA GLU A 650 -39.25 -17.73 -17.61
C GLU A 650 -38.50 -16.64 -18.38
N ILE A 651 -37.16 -16.56 -18.31
CA ILE A 651 -36.41 -15.56 -19.10
C ILE A 651 -36.48 -15.89 -20.59
N VAL A 652 -36.36 -17.17 -20.97
CA VAL A 652 -36.50 -17.61 -22.38
C VAL A 652 -37.87 -17.24 -22.93
N ALA A 653 -38.95 -17.50 -22.16
CA ALA A 653 -40.30 -17.09 -22.54
C ALA A 653 -40.44 -15.56 -22.67
N LYS A 654 -39.84 -14.78 -21.75
CA LYS A 654 -39.90 -13.31 -21.77
C LYS A 654 -39.15 -12.69 -22.95
N VAL A 655 -37.93 -13.12 -23.28
CA VAL A 655 -37.23 -12.56 -24.46
C VAL A 655 -37.93 -13.02 -25.76
N LYS A 656 -38.50 -14.23 -25.83
CA LYS A 656 -39.30 -14.63 -27.00
C LYS A 656 -40.55 -13.76 -27.19
N ALA A 657 -41.23 -13.42 -26.11
CA ALA A 657 -42.37 -12.49 -26.15
C ALA A 657 -41.94 -11.07 -26.58
N ALA A 658 -40.83 -10.56 -26.03
CA ALA A 658 -40.32 -9.24 -26.36
C ALA A 658 -39.76 -9.13 -27.81
N ILE A 659 -39.13 -10.19 -28.34
CA ILE A 659 -38.78 -10.25 -29.77
C ILE A 659 -40.06 -10.16 -30.61
N LYS A 660 -41.12 -10.91 -30.25
CA LYS A 660 -42.39 -10.86 -30.97
C LYS A 660 -43.02 -9.46 -30.93
N GLU A 661 -43.01 -8.82 -29.77
CA GLU A 661 -43.49 -7.45 -29.56
C GLU A 661 -42.79 -6.46 -30.50
N VAL A 662 -41.46 -6.52 -30.62
CA VAL A 662 -40.70 -5.71 -31.59
C VAL A 662 -41.06 -6.08 -33.04
N THR A 663 -41.21 -7.37 -33.38
CA THR A 663 -41.63 -7.76 -34.74
C THR A 663 -43.06 -7.32 -35.10
N ASP A 664 -43.93 -7.15 -34.11
CA ASP A 664 -45.30 -6.64 -34.26
C ASP A 664 -45.34 -5.09 -34.27
N GLY A 665 -44.19 -4.40 -34.15
CA GLY A 665 -44.06 -2.93 -34.18
C GLY A 665 -44.15 -2.24 -32.82
N GLY A 666 -43.92 -2.97 -31.72
CA GLY A 666 -43.88 -2.45 -30.35
C GLY A 666 -42.53 -1.83 -29.94
N ASP A 667 -42.41 -1.53 -28.64
CA ASP A 667 -41.23 -0.88 -28.04
C ASP A 667 -40.08 -1.87 -27.76
N GLU A 668 -38.85 -1.41 -27.97
CA GLU A 668 -37.61 -2.17 -27.82
C GLU A 668 -37.11 -2.26 -26.37
N TYR A 669 -37.56 -1.37 -25.46
CA TYR A 669 -37.12 -1.38 -24.05
C TYR A 669 -37.40 -2.72 -23.35
N SER A 670 -38.55 -3.34 -23.64
CA SER A 670 -38.94 -4.68 -23.18
C SER A 670 -37.92 -5.74 -23.61
N LEU A 671 -37.43 -5.65 -24.85
CA LEU A 671 -36.41 -6.54 -25.40
C LEU A 671 -35.05 -6.29 -24.74
N LEU A 672 -34.60 -5.04 -24.67
CA LEU A 672 -33.33 -4.63 -24.06
C LEU A 672 -33.15 -5.18 -22.63
N VAL A 673 -34.14 -4.96 -21.76
CA VAL A 673 -34.08 -5.38 -20.35
C VAL A 673 -34.03 -6.91 -20.22
N ASN A 674 -34.75 -7.64 -21.07
CA ASN A 674 -34.75 -9.10 -21.04
C ASN A 674 -33.49 -9.72 -21.69
N LEU A 675 -32.88 -9.06 -22.69
CA LEU A 675 -31.57 -9.46 -23.21
C LEU A 675 -30.44 -9.20 -22.19
N LYS A 676 -30.49 -8.11 -21.43
CA LYS A 676 -29.57 -7.83 -20.30
C LYS A 676 -29.62 -8.93 -19.24
N ARG A 677 -30.83 -9.32 -18.84
CA ARG A 677 -31.10 -10.46 -17.93
C ARG A 677 -30.55 -11.78 -18.47
N LEU A 678 -30.86 -12.10 -19.72
CA LEU A 678 -30.40 -13.34 -20.35
C LEU A 678 -28.87 -13.39 -20.41
N TYR A 679 -28.22 -12.29 -20.75
CA TYR A 679 -26.76 -12.20 -20.85
C TYR A 679 -26.06 -12.48 -19.52
N GLU A 680 -26.44 -11.81 -18.43
CA GLU A 680 -25.82 -12.04 -17.11
C GLU A 680 -26.08 -13.46 -16.57
N LEU A 681 -27.22 -14.08 -16.91
CA LEU A 681 -27.48 -15.50 -16.62
C LEU A 681 -26.55 -16.42 -17.44
N GLN A 682 -26.45 -16.16 -18.75
CA GLN A 682 -25.59 -16.90 -19.67
C GLN A 682 -24.09 -16.81 -19.32
N LEU A 683 -23.62 -15.71 -18.71
CA LEU A 683 -22.24 -15.60 -18.23
C LEU A 683 -21.87 -16.65 -17.17
N SER A 684 -22.85 -17.14 -16.41
CA SER A 684 -22.63 -18.11 -15.33
C SER A 684 -22.92 -19.56 -15.73
N ARG A 685 -23.85 -19.80 -16.65
CA ARG A 685 -24.25 -21.15 -17.07
C ARG A 685 -24.83 -21.20 -18.50
N ALA A 686 -24.83 -22.39 -19.10
CA ALA A 686 -25.51 -22.62 -20.37
C ALA A 686 -27.03 -22.60 -20.19
N VAL A 687 -27.71 -21.72 -20.92
CA VAL A 687 -29.18 -21.61 -20.97
C VAL A 687 -29.66 -22.22 -22.30
N PRO A 688 -30.77 -22.98 -22.36
CA PRO A 688 -31.23 -23.65 -23.58
C PRO A 688 -31.91 -22.68 -24.58
N VAL A 689 -31.13 -21.76 -25.15
CA VAL A 689 -31.60 -20.67 -26.04
C VAL A 689 -31.57 -21.01 -27.53
N GLU A 690 -31.53 -22.30 -27.89
CA GLU A 690 -31.32 -22.76 -29.27
C GLU A 690 -32.35 -22.21 -30.27
N SER A 691 -33.62 -22.11 -29.89
CA SER A 691 -34.68 -21.51 -30.73
C SER A 691 -34.60 -19.98 -30.77
N LEU A 692 -34.13 -19.34 -29.70
CA LEU A 692 -33.96 -17.89 -29.66
C LEU A 692 -32.79 -17.42 -30.53
N TYR A 693 -31.81 -18.28 -30.82
CA TYR A 693 -30.66 -17.90 -31.66
C TYR A 693 -31.13 -17.47 -33.05
N GLU A 694 -31.99 -18.26 -33.69
CA GLU A 694 -32.58 -17.91 -34.99
C GLU A 694 -33.53 -16.71 -34.87
N ASP A 695 -34.29 -16.59 -33.78
CA ASP A 695 -35.14 -15.41 -33.53
C ASP A 695 -34.28 -14.11 -33.45
N MET A 696 -33.11 -14.16 -32.80
CA MET A 696 -32.16 -13.02 -32.72
C MET A 696 -31.52 -12.69 -34.08
N VAL A 697 -31.12 -13.70 -34.87
CA VAL A 697 -30.59 -13.49 -36.24
C VAL A 697 -31.63 -12.79 -37.11
N ASN A 698 -32.88 -13.27 -37.09
CA ASN A 698 -33.98 -12.67 -37.85
C ASN A 698 -34.26 -11.23 -37.39
N THR A 699 -34.13 -10.94 -36.10
CA THR A 699 -34.31 -9.58 -35.56
C THR A 699 -33.24 -8.63 -36.12
N LEU A 700 -31.95 -9.00 -36.05
CA LEU A 700 -30.83 -8.19 -36.59
C LEU A 700 -30.92 -7.96 -38.11
N GLN A 701 -31.37 -8.96 -38.86
CA GLN A 701 -31.42 -8.86 -40.33
C GLN A 701 -32.61 -8.03 -40.84
N ASN A 702 -33.76 -8.13 -40.19
CA ASN A 702 -35.00 -7.47 -40.61
C ASN A 702 -35.16 -6.05 -40.05
N PHE A 703 -34.61 -5.76 -38.86
CA PHE A 703 -34.77 -4.47 -38.18
C PHE A 703 -33.42 -3.76 -38.05
N ARG A 704 -33.13 -2.84 -38.97
CA ARG A 704 -31.82 -2.14 -39.08
C ARG A 704 -31.76 -0.78 -38.37
N ASN A 705 -32.85 -0.39 -37.72
CA ASN A 705 -33.00 0.87 -36.98
C ASN A 705 -33.23 0.63 -35.48
N LEU A 706 -32.84 -0.55 -34.96
CA LEU A 706 -32.88 -0.85 -33.53
C LEU A 706 -31.89 0.05 -32.76
N ASP A 707 -32.14 0.24 -31.48
CA ASP A 707 -31.21 0.92 -30.58
C ASP A 707 -29.85 0.18 -30.48
N ASP A 708 -28.74 0.93 -30.47
CA ASP A 708 -27.37 0.38 -30.45
C ASP A 708 -27.13 -0.54 -29.24
N GLU A 709 -27.76 -0.29 -28.08
CA GLU A 709 -27.65 -1.14 -26.90
C GLU A 709 -28.43 -2.45 -27.09
N VAL A 710 -29.58 -2.43 -27.76
CA VAL A 710 -30.35 -3.64 -28.15
C VAL A 710 -29.50 -4.50 -29.08
N VAL A 711 -28.91 -3.92 -30.12
CA VAL A 711 -28.00 -4.61 -31.06
C VAL A 711 -26.80 -5.20 -30.30
N CYS A 712 -26.18 -4.44 -29.40
CA CYS A 712 -25.10 -4.94 -28.54
C CYS A 712 -25.52 -6.19 -27.75
N PHE A 713 -26.68 -6.17 -27.11
CA PHE A 713 -27.13 -7.30 -26.30
C PHE A 713 -27.64 -8.50 -27.12
N LEU A 714 -28.15 -8.30 -28.34
CA LEU A 714 -28.41 -9.40 -29.29
C LEU A 714 -27.09 -10.12 -29.64
N LEU A 715 -26.09 -9.37 -30.13
CA LEU A 715 -24.77 -9.91 -30.49
C LEU A 715 -24.06 -10.61 -29.32
N LEU A 716 -24.16 -10.05 -28.10
CA LEU A 716 -23.61 -10.65 -26.89
C LEU A 716 -24.29 -11.98 -26.53
N ASN A 717 -25.62 -12.06 -26.58
CA ASN A 717 -26.34 -13.29 -26.27
C ASN A 717 -26.05 -14.39 -27.32
N MET A 718 -25.94 -14.02 -28.60
CA MET A 718 -25.50 -14.91 -29.67
C MET A 718 -24.06 -15.42 -29.46
N PHE A 719 -23.13 -14.52 -29.08
CA PHE A 719 -21.74 -14.85 -28.80
C PHE A 719 -21.59 -15.84 -27.62
N ILE A 720 -22.26 -15.58 -26.50
CA ILE A 720 -22.17 -16.45 -25.32
C ILE A 720 -22.85 -17.81 -25.58
N HIS A 721 -23.97 -17.86 -26.32
CA HIS A 721 -24.57 -19.14 -26.73
C HIS A 721 -23.59 -19.95 -27.57
N LEU A 722 -22.96 -19.33 -28.58
CA LEU A 722 -21.96 -19.99 -29.42
C LEU A 722 -20.76 -20.51 -28.60
N ALA A 723 -20.30 -19.76 -27.59
CA ALA A 723 -19.24 -20.18 -26.68
C ALA A 723 -19.65 -21.42 -25.85
N TRP A 724 -20.91 -21.48 -25.38
CA TRP A 724 -21.44 -22.66 -24.69
C TRP A 724 -21.61 -23.86 -25.62
N CYS A 725 -22.08 -23.67 -26.85
CA CYS A 725 -22.13 -24.73 -27.86
C CYS A 725 -20.74 -25.29 -28.17
N LEU A 726 -19.73 -24.42 -28.34
CA LEU A 726 -18.35 -24.84 -28.56
C LEU A 726 -17.80 -25.62 -27.35
N LYS A 727 -18.01 -25.12 -26.12
CA LYS A 727 -17.61 -25.81 -24.90
C LYS A 727 -18.26 -27.19 -24.79
N SER A 728 -19.55 -27.30 -25.12
CA SER A 728 -20.28 -28.57 -25.16
C SER A 728 -19.61 -29.57 -26.11
N ILE A 729 -19.35 -29.16 -27.37
CA ILE A 729 -18.68 -30.01 -28.37
C ILE A 729 -17.26 -30.41 -27.93
N ILE A 730 -16.46 -29.49 -27.38
CA ILE A 730 -15.09 -29.79 -26.90
C ILE A 730 -15.11 -30.75 -25.71
N SER A 731 -16.14 -30.67 -24.85
CA SER A 731 -16.29 -31.55 -23.68
C SER A 731 -16.95 -32.91 -23.98
N GLY A 732 -17.53 -33.10 -25.16
CA GLY A 732 -18.27 -34.31 -25.53
C GLY A 732 -17.36 -35.46 -25.96
N GLU A 733 -17.61 -36.66 -25.43
CA GLU A 733 -16.86 -37.87 -25.80
C GLU A 733 -17.01 -38.25 -27.29
N MET A 734 -18.14 -37.88 -27.91
CA MET A 734 -18.40 -38.07 -29.34
C MET A 734 -18.87 -36.77 -29.99
N VAL A 735 -18.09 -36.27 -30.94
CA VAL A 735 -18.50 -35.16 -31.82
C VAL A 735 -19.44 -35.72 -32.89
N SER A 736 -20.71 -35.30 -32.86
CA SER A 736 -21.66 -35.62 -33.94
C SER A 736 -21.52 -34.62 -35.10
N GLU A 737 -21.64 -35.10 -36.34
CA GLU A 737 -21.58 -34.24 -37.54
C GLU A 737 -22.70 -33.19 -37.56
N ALA A 738 -23.87 -33.52 -36.98
CA ALA A 738 -24.99 -32.59 -36.83
C ALA A 738 -24.68 -31.46 -35.83
N SER A 739 -24.06 -31.78 -34.69
CA SER A 739 -23.60 -30.78 -33.71
C SER A 739 -22.51 -29.89 -34.29
N LEU A 740 -21.54 -30.49 -35.00
CA LEU A 740 -20.46 -29.76 -35.68
C LEU A 740 -21.02 -28.81 -36.75
N SER A 741 -21.95 -29.28 -37.58
CA SER A 741 -22.59 -28.47 -38.62
C SER A 741 -23.44 -27.34 -38.04
N SER A 742 -24.17 -27.59 -36.94
CA SER A 742 -24.94 -26.55 -36.23
C SER A 742 -24.03 -25.43 -35.71
N VAL A 743 -22.93 -25.76 -35.04
CA VAL A 743 -21.97 -24.76 -34.53
C VAL A 743 -21.24 -24.05 -35.66
N LEU A 744 -20.89 -24.75 -36.74
CA LEU A 744 -20.30 -24.13 -37.94
C LEU A 744 -21.25 -23.12 -38.59
N SER A 745 -22.54 -23.46 -38.68
CA SER A 745 -23.59 -22.57 -39.19
C SER A 745 -23.69 -21.31 -38.33
N LYS A 746 -23.94 -21.47 -37.02
CA LYS A 746 -24.05 -20.34 -36.07
C LYS A 746 -22.81 -19.44 -36.07
N ARG A 747 -21.61 -20.03 -36.06
CA ARG A 747 -20.34 -19.28 -36.14
C ARG A 747 -20.28 -18.41 -37.39
N THR A 748 -20.67 -18.97 -38.54
CA THR A 748 -20.63 -18.27 -39.83
C THR A 748 -21.68 -17.15 -39.84
N THR A 749 -22.93 -17.43 -39.45
CA THR A 749 -23.99 -16.43 -39.32
C THR A 749 -23.60 -15.27 -38.39
N LEU A 750 -22.93 -15.53 -37.26
CA LEU A 750 -22.47 -14.47 -36.37
C LEU A 750 -21.32 -13.63 -36.98
N PHE A 751 -20.40 -14.26 -37.73
CA PHE A 751 -19.40 -13.50 -38.50
C PHE A 751 -20.06 -12.62 -39.55
N ASP A 752 -20.99 -13.15 -40.36
CA ASP A 752 -21.69 -12.39 -41.41
C ASP A 752 -22.40 -11.14 -40.83
N ASN A 753 -23.03 -11.26 -39.65
CA ASN A 753 -23.66 -10.14 -38.96
C ASN A 753 -22.63 -9.11 -38.43
N LEU A 754 -21.52 -9.55 -37.84
CA LEU A 754 -20.47 -8.65 -37.35
C LEU A 754 -19.70 -7.96 -38.49
N GLU A 755 -19.45 -8.67 -39.59
CA GLU A 755 -18.85 -8.14 -40.79
C GLU A 755 -19.78 -7.15 -41.50
N TYR A 756 -21.11 -7.33 -41.46
CA TYR A 756 -22.05 -6.29 -41.89
C TYR A 756 -21.82 -4.96 -41.14
N PHE A 757 -21.67 -5.00 -39.81
CA PHE A 757 -21.38 -3.81 -39.01
C PHE A 757 -20.01 -3.18 -39.33
N LEU A 758 -18.97 -3.96 -39.63
CA LEU A 758 -17.68 -3.44 -40.13
C LEU A 758 -17.79 -2.66 -41.45
N ASN A 759 -18.87 -2.86 -42.21
CA ASN A 759 -19.13 -2.21 -43.50
C ASN A 759 -20.28 -1.18 -43.44
N SER A 760 -20.93 -0.97 -42.29
CA SER A 760 -22.11 -0.10 -42.19
C SER A 760 -21.72 1.38 -42.05
N PRO A 761 -22.26 2.30 -42.86
CA PRO A 761 -22.04 3.74 -42.68
C PRO A 761 -22.64 4.28 -41.37
N GLN A 762 -23.50 3.51 -40.68
CA GLN A 762 -23.95 3.84 -39.32
C GLN A 762 -22.78 3.89 -38.32
N MET A 763 -21.67 3.18 -38.61
CA MET A 763 -20.43 3.22 -37.80
C MET A 763 -19.52 4.42 -38.14
N GLU A 764 -19.85 5.22 -39.16
CA GLU A 764 -19.11 6.42 -39.55
C GLU A 764 -19.78 7.73 -39.05
N GLY A 765 -20.72 7.62 -38.10
CA GLY A 765 -21.40 8.74 -37.43
C GLY A 765 -20.49 9.62 -36.55
N GLU A 766 -21.04 10.75 -36.08
CA GLU A 766 -20.32 11.90 -35.50
C GLU A 766 -19.09 11.55 -34.64
N VAL A 767 -17.93 12.04 -35.09
CA VAL A 767 -16.57 11.83 -34.52
C VAL A 767 -16.44 12.24 -33.04
N ASN A 768 -17.41 12.97 -32.50
CA ASN A 768 -17.34 13.63 -31.20
C ASN A 768 -17.90 12.79 -30.02
N ASN A 769 -18.47 11.61 -30.26
CA ASN A 769 -18.97 10.72 -29.20
C ASN A 769 -18.56 9.26 -29.47
N GLY A 770 -18.03 8.56 -28.46
CA GLY A 770 -17.61 7.16 -28.62
C GLY A 770 -18.77 6.22 -28.95
N ASN A 771 -18.63 5.40 -29.99
CA ASN A 771 -19.68 4.48 -30.43
C ASN A 771 -19.59 3.15 -29.66
N LEU A 772 -20.55 2.95 -28.74
CA LEU A 772 -20.64 1.75 -27.91
C LEU A 772 -20.75 0.47 -28.75
N LEU A 773 -21.55 0.49 -29.82
CA LEU A 773 -21.74 -0.64 -30.72
C LEU A 773 -20.45 -0.98 -31.49
N ALA A 774 -19.71 0.01 -31.97
CA ALA A 774 -18.41 -0.17 -32.62
C ALA A 774 -17.39 -0.83 -31.68
N SER A 775 -17.26 -0.31 -30.44
CA SER A 775 -16.43 -0.90 -29.38
C SER A 775 -16.83 -2.37 -29.12
N ARG A 776 -18.14 -2.64 -29.11
CA ARG A 776 -18.68 -3.98 -28.84
C ARG A 776 -18.44 -4.97 -29.98
N VAL A 777 -18.66 -4.56 -31.22
CA VAL A 777 -18.37 -5.34 -32.43
C VAL A 777 -16.89 -5.69 -32.49
N CYS A 778 -15.99 -4.74 -32.25
CA CYS A 778 -14.55 -4.99 -32.18
C CYS A 778 -14.20 -6.02 -31.09
N THR A 779 -14.76 -5.86 -29.89
CA THR A 779 -14.50 -6.79 -28.77
C THR A 779 -14.99 -8.21 -29.07
N ILE A 780 -16.21 -8.36 -29.62
CA ILE A 780 -16.78 -9.67 -29.95
C ILE A 780 -16.01 -10.34 -31.10
N LEU A 781 -15.65 -9.60 -32.17
CA LEU A 781 -14.82 -10.12 -33.26
C LEU A 781 -13.48 -10.64 -32.78
N ALA A 782 -12.78 -9.88 -31.92
CA ALA A 782 -11.48 -10.29 -31.41
C ALA A 782 -11.57 -11.56 -30.55
N GLU A 783 -12.56 -11.67 -29.67
CA GLU A 783 -12.78 -12.88 -28.86
C GLU A 783 -13.22 -14.07 -29.71
N LEU A 784 -14.03 -13.85 -30.77
CA LEU A 784 -14.39 -14.90 -31.73
C LEU A 784 -13.20 -15.39 -32.54
N TRP A 785 -12.36 -14.51 -33.07
CA TRP A 785 -11.16 -14.91 -33.80
C TRP A 785 -10.17 -15.63 -32.88
N PHE A 786 -10.00 -15.20 -31.63
CA PHE A 786 -9.19 -15.93 -30.65
C PHE A 786 -9.76 -17.31 -30.29
N MET A 787 -11.08 -17.41 -30.12
CA MET A 787 -11.79 -18.65 -29.81
C MET A 787 -11.71 -19.64 -30.99
N PHE A 788 -11.95 -19.15 -32.21
CA PHE A 788 -12.01 -19.95 -33.43
C PHE A 788 -10.71 -20.02 -34.25
N ARG A 789 -9.59 -19.43 -33.77
CA ARG A 789 -8.30 -19.44 -34.51
C ARG A 789 -7.90 -20.85 -34.94
N MET A 790 -7.40 -20.96 -36.18
CA MET A 790 -6.95 -22.23 -36.79
C MET A 790 -6.08 -23.09 -35.85
N THR A 791 -5.15 -22.49 -35.10
CA THR A 791 -4.22 -23.21 -34.20
C THR A 791 -4.88 -23.94 -33.04
N ASN A 792 -6.13 -23.62 -32.68
CA ASN A 792 -6.88 -24.37 -31.65
C ASN A 792 -7.42 -25.71 -32.18
N PHE A 793 -7.64 -25.83 -33.50
CA PHE A 793 -8.36 -26.94 -34.11
C PHE A 793 -7.59 -27.69 -35.20
N SER A 794 -6.48 -27.15 -35.69
CA SER A 794 -5.55 -27.83 -36.61
C SER A 794 -5.17 -29.21 -36.06
N SER A 795 -5.24 -30.25 -36.91
CA SER A 795 -4.98 -31.64 -36.52
C SER A 795 -6.01 -32.25 -35.53
N THR A 796 -7.21 -31.68 -35.41
CA THR A 796 -8.31 -32.24 -34.60
C THR A 796 -9.52 -32.60 -35.45
N LYS A 797 -10.45 -33.41 -34.91
CA LYS A 797 -11.77 -33.67 -35.55
C LYS A 797 -12.64 -32.40 -35.72
N LEU A 798 -12.24 -31.28 -35.13
CA LEU A 798 -12.94 -30.00 -35.16
C LEU A 798 -12.29 -28.99 -36.13
N GLU A 799 -11.35 -29.41 -36.98
CA GLU A 799 -10.59 -28.54 -37.89
C GLU A 799 -11.47 -27.58 -38.72
N ARG A 800 -12.69 -28.00 -39.12
CA ARG A 800 -13.68 -27.16 -39.82
C ARG A 800 -14.15 -25.93 -39.01
N LEU A 801 -14.05 -25.95 -37.68
CA LEU A 801 -14.34 -24.80 -36.81
C LEU A 801 -13.21 -23.77 -36.80
N GLY A 802 -12.03 -24.12 -37.32
CA GLY A 802 -10.95 -23.17 -37.55
C GLY A 802 -11.40 -22.00 -38.43
N TYR A 803 -10.94 -20.80 -38.07
CA TYR A 803 -11.12 -19.55 -38.81
C TYR A 803 -9.83 -18.74 -38.74
N CYS A 804 -9.57 -17.96 -39.78
CA CYS A 804 -8.56 -16.92 -39.84
C CYS A 804 -9.15 -15.78 -40.68
N PRO A 805 -9.22 -14.53 -40.18
CA PRO A 805 -9.70 -13.42 -40.99
C PRO A 805 -8.73 -13.19 -42.16
N ASP A 806 -9.27 -12.71 -43.29
CA ASP A 806 -8.44 -12.20 -44.37
C ASP A 806 -7.88 -10.82 -44.02
N GLU A 807 -6.95 -10.33 -44.85
CA GLU A 807 -6.29 -9.04 -44.60
C GLU A 807 -7.27 -7.86 -44.74
N ALA A 808 -8.29 -7.96 -45.60
CA ALA A 808 -9.25 -6.88 -45.83
C ALA A 808 -10.20 -6.70 -44.64
N ILE A 809 -10.67 -7.80 -44.04
CA ILE A 809 -11.46 -7.80 -42.80
C ILE A 809 -10.60 -7.32 -41.64
N LEU A 810 -9.33 -7.74 -41.55
CA LEU A 810 -8.39 -7.27 -40.52
C LEU A 810 -8.14 -5.75 -40.60
N GLN A 811 -7.97 -5.21 -41.81
CA GLN A 811 -7.84 -3.77 -42.05
C GLN A 811 -9.11 -3.00 -41.66
N LYS A 812 -10.31 -3.50 -41.99
CA LYS A 812 -11.59 -2.89 -41.58
C LYS A 812 -11.80 -2.91 -40.06
N PHE A 813 -11.48 -4.04 -39.41
CA PHE A 813 -11.47 -4.16 -37.96
C PHE A 813 -10.52 -3.15 -37.32
N TRP A 814 -9.31 -2.98 -37.85
CA TRP A 814 -8.38 -1.99 -37.32
C TRP A 814 -8.86 -0.55 -37.55
N LYS A 815 -9.41 -0.21 -38.72
CA LYS A 815 -10.02 1.11 -38.97
C LYS A 815 -11.09 1.45 -37.94
N LEU A 816 -11.98 0.49 -37.63
CA LEU A 816 -13.01 0.69 -36.61
C LEU A 816 -12.42 0.82 -35.20
N CYS A 817 -11.36 0.06 -34.88
CA CYS A 817 -10.61 0.23 -33.64
C CYS A 817 -9.98 1.64 -33.52
N GLU A 818 -9.31 2.11 -34.57
CA GLU A 818 -8.62 3.42 -34.61
C GLU A 818 -9.62 4.58 -34.47
N GLN A 819 -10.80 4.49 -35.08
CA GLN A 819 -11.89 5.45 -34.90
C GLN A 819 -12.29 5.59 -33.42
N GLN A 820 -12.40 4.49 -32.67
CA GLN A 820 -12.73 4.53 -31.23
C GLN A 820 -11.57 5.05 -30.36
N LEU A 821 -10.35 5.18 -30.89
CA LEU A 821 -9.21 5.74 -30.17
C LEU A 821 -9.03 7.25 -30.38
N ASN A 822 -9.52 7.80 -31.51
CA ASN A 822 -9.30 9.17 -31.96
C ASN A 822 -10.38 10.18 -31.49
N ILE A 823 -11.14 9.85 -30.44
CA ILE A 823 -12.15 10.74 -29.84
C ILE A 823 -11.42 11.94 -29.19
N SER A 824 -11.94 13.16 -29.38
CA SER A 824 -11.36 14.39 -28.85
C SER A 824 -11.60 14.56 -27.35
N ASP A 825 -10.56 14.91 -26.59
CA ASP A 825 -10.66 15.25 -25.16
C ASP A 825 -11.39 16.59 -24.88
N GLU A 826 -12.09 17.18 -25.87
CA GLU A 826 -12.85 18.45 -25.77
C GLU A 826 -14.34 18.24 -25.43
N THR A 827 -14.66 17.36 -24.47
CA THR A 827 -16.01 17.31 -23.89
C THR A 827 -16.19 18.41 -22.84
N GLU A 828 -17.32 19.11 -22.88
CA GLU A 828 -17.66 20.15 -21.89
C GLU A 828 -17.75 19.59 -20.46
N ASP A 829 -17.42 20.42 -19.46
CA ASP A 829 -16.95 20.07 -18.08
C ASP A 829 -17.97 19.29 -17.18
N ASP A 830 -19.11 18.83 -17.70
CA ASP A 830 -20.34 18.51 -16.94
C ASP A 830 -20.68 17.01 -16.69
N GLU A 831 -20.05 16.02 -17.35
CA GLU A 831 -20.28 14.59 -17.05
C GLU A 831 -19.00 13.74 -16.87
N VAL A 832 -18.44 13.77 -15.66
CA VAL A 832 -17.28 12.95 -15.23
C VAL A 832 -17.46 11.44 -15.47
N ASN A 833 -18.70 10.93 -15.47
CA ASN A 833 -19.00 9.53 -15.74
C ASN A 833 -18.80 9.13 -17.22
N LYS A 834 -18.95 10.09 -18.15
CA LYS A 834 -18.84 9.86 -19.60
C LYS A 834 -17.38 9.69 -20.02
N GLU A 835 -16.50 10.59 -19.54
CA GLU A 835 -15.04 10.52 -19.71
C GLU A 835 -14.46 9.16 -19.30
N TYR A 836 -14.87 8.65 -18.12
CA TYR A 836 -14.41 7.34 -17.63
C TYR A 836 -14.92 6.15 -18.47
N ALA A 837 -16.15 6.22 -18.98
CA ALA A 837 -16.70 5.21 -19.87
C ALA A 837 -15.96 5.19 -21.23
N GLU A 838 -15.56 6.35 -21.72
CA GLU A 838 -14.81 6.51 -22.97
C GLU A 838 -13.36 5.99 -22.85
N ASP A 839 -12.60 6.30 -21.79
CA ASP A 839 -11.26 5.69 -21.58
C ASP A 839 -11.36 4.17 -21.39
N THR A 840 -12.41 3.70 -20.69
CA THR A 840 -12.67 2.25 -20.55
C THR A 840 -12.90 1.60 -21.92
N ASN A 841 -13.66 2.22 -22.82
CA ASN A 841 -13.89 1.73 -24.17
C ASN A 841 -12.62 1.74 -25.03
N ARG A 842 -11.84 2.84 -25.03
CA ARG A 842 -10.52 2.94 -25.68
C ARG A 842 -9.61 1.79 -25.24
N CYS A 843 -9.56 1.52 -23.93
CA CYS A 843 -8.81 0.41 -23.36
C CYS A 843 -9.33 -0.96 -23.80
N CYS A 844 -10.64 -1.19 -23.81
CA CYS A 844 -11.22 -2.48 -24.22
C CYS A 844 -10.87 -2.84 -25.66
N VAL A 845 -11.02 -1.88 -26.58
CA VAL A 845 -10.71 -2.03 -28.01
C VAL A 845 -9.21 -2.27 -28.22
N MET A 846 -8.34 -1.50 -27.56
CA MET A 846 -6.89 -1.71 -27.65
C MET A 846 -6.46 -3.07 -27.07
N ILE A 847 -7.04 -3.51 -25.95
CA ILE A 847 -6.80 -4.84 -25.37
C ILE A 847 -7.26 -5.94 -26.33
N ALA A 848 -8.43 -5.78 -26.98
CA ALA A 848 -8.95 -6.71 -27.96
C ALA A 848 -7.99 -6.88 -29.15
N ALA A 849 -7.52 -5.78 -29.74
CA ALA A 849 -6.53 -5.80 -30.82
C ALA A 849 -5.17 -6.39 -30.37
N ALA A 850 -4.66 -5.98 -29.20
CA ALA A 850 -3.39 -6.47 -28.67
C ALA A 850 -3.43 -7.97 -28.33
N LYS A 851 -4.56 -8.49 -27.84
CA LYS A 851 -4.78 -9.93 -27.62
C LYS A 851 -4.62 -10.72 -28.91
N LEU A 852 -5.16 -10.26 -30.05
CA LEU A 852 -5.05 -10.97 -31.33
C LEU A 852 -3.60 -11.16 -31.78
N VAL A 853 -2.79 -10.10 -31.65
CA VAL A 853 -1.35 -10.13 -31.95
C VAL A 853 -0.60 -11.03 -30.96
N ALA A 854 -0.78 -10.82 -29.65
CA ALA A 854 -0.12 -11.59 -28.59
C ALA A 854 -0.44 -13.09 -28.64
N SER A 855 -1.66 -13.44 -29.07
CA SER A 855 -2.13 -14.83 -29.20
C SER A 855 -1.84 -15.47 -30.56
N LYS A 856 -1.23 -14.75 -31.51
CA LYS A 856 -0.97 -15.19 -32.89
C LYS A 856 -2.23 -15.64 -33.64
N SER A 857 -3.36 -14.98 -33.36
CA SER A 857 -4.65 -15.26 -34.02
C SER A 857 -4.78 -14.59 -35.39
N VAL A 858 -3.95 -13.56 -35.66
CA VAL A 858 -3.86 -12.81 -36.92
C VAL A 858 -2.39 -12.54 -37.26
N SER A 859 -2.09 -12.03 -38.47
CA SER A 859 -0.71 -11.60 -38.79
C SER A 859 -0.28 -10.44 -37.89
N LYS A 860 0.86 -10.64 -37.21
CA LYS A 860 1.51 -9.65 -36.33
C LYS A 860 2.17 -8.51 -37.11
N GLU A 861 2.45 -8.69 -38.40
CA GLU A 861 3.18 -7.72 -39.23
C GLU A 861 2.34 -6.47 -39.45
N TYR A 862 1.09 -6.64 -39.89
CA TYR A 862 0.13 -5.55 -40.03
C TYR A 862 -0.37 -5.04 -38.65
N LEU A 863 -1.16 -5.84 -37.92
CA LEU A 863 -1.84 -5.33 -36.73
C LEU A 863 -0.88 -4.97 -35.57
N GLY A 864 0.26 -5.66 -35.46
CA GLY A 864 1.26 -5.36 -34.44
C GLY A 864 1.97 -4.02 -34.68
N SER A 865 2.27 -3.68 -35.93
CA SER A 865 2.89 -2.40 -36.28
C SER A 865 1.90 -1.24 -36.18
N GLU A 866 0.65 -1.47 -36.58
CA GLU A 866 -0.47 -0.55 -36.36
C GLU A 866 -0.62 -0.17 -34.88
N ILE A 867 -0.82 -1.15 -33.99
CA ILE A 867 -0.99 -0.93 -32.54
C ILE A 867 0.21 -0.17 -31.95
N ILE A 868 1.44 -0.57 -32.30
CA ILE A 868 2.65 0.06 -31.76
C ILE A 868 2.80 1.51 -32.24
N SER A 869 2.28 1.85 -33.43
CA SER A 869 2.30 3.24 -33.92
C SER A 869 1.56 4.23 -33.01
N HIS A 870 0.62 3.77 -32.16
CA HIS A 870 -0.16 4.60 -31.23
C HIS A 870 0.42 4.67 -29.80
N PHE A 871 1.62 4.13 -29.55
CA PHE A 871 2.22 4.02 -28.20
C PHE A 871 2.31 5.35 -27.41
N VAL A 872 2.27 6.49 -28.09
CA VAL A 872 2.39 7.83 -27.50
C VAL A 872 1.12 8.68 -27.58
N MET A 873 0.07 8.23 -28.27
CA MET A 873 -1.03 9.10 -28.72
C MET A 873 -2.19 9.21 -27.72
N HIS A 874 -2.50 8.12 -27.02
CA HIS A 874 -3.81 7.94 -26.34
C HIS A 874 -3.70 7.80 -24.82
N GLY A 875 -2.89 8.65 -24.18
CA GLY A 875 -2.78 8.70 -22.72
C GLY A 875 -2.05 7.52 -22.07
N ALA A 876 -2.10 7.48 -20.74
CA ALA A 876 -1.33 6.53 -19.92
C ALA A 876 -1.87 5.09 -19.97
N SER A 877 -3.19 4.91 -20.02
CA SER A 877 -3.84 3.59 -20.03
C SER A 877 -3.43 2.78 -21.27
N ILE A 878 -3.53 3.38 -22.46
CA ILE A 878 -3.14 2.76 -23.74
C ILE A 878 -1.63 2.53 -23.81
N MET A 879 -0.82 3.46 -23.31
CA MET A 879 0.63 3.34 -23.24
C MET A 879 1.09 2.06 -22.53
N GLU A 880 0.53 1.74 -21.35
CA GLU A 880 0.89 0.53 -20.61
C GLU A 880 0.40 -0.76 -21.32
N ILE A 881 -0.73 -0.73 -22.03
CA ILE A 881 -1.20 -1.85 -22.86
C ILE A 881 -0.21 -2.15 -23.99
N VAL A 882 0.21 -1.14 -24.75
CA VAL A 882 1.17 -1.29 -25.86
C VAL A 882 2.55 -1.74 -25.35
N LYS A 883 3.01 -1.20 -24.22
CA LYS A 883 4.24 -1.63 -23.54
C LYS A 883 4.19 -3.08 -23.08
N HIS A 884 3.03 -3.57 -22.62
CA HIS A 884 2.83 -4.98 -22.31
C HIS A 884 2.90 -5.85 -23.58
N LEU A 885 2.25 -5.43 -24.67
CA LEU A 885 2.33 -6.12 -25.97
C LEU A 885 3.77 -6.22 -26.49
N ILE A 886 4.54 -5.13 -26.45
CA ILE A 886 5.97 -5.12 -26.81
C ILE A 886 6.75 -6.12 -25.94
N THR A 887 6.46 -6.20 -24.65
CA THR A 887 7.11 -7.15 -23.72
C THR A 887 6.81 -8.60 -24.10
N VAL A 888 5.56 -8.91 -24.50
CA VAL A 888 5.16 -10.25 -24.99
C VAL A 888 5.85 -10.59 -26.31
N LEU A 889 5.86 -9.67 -27.28
CA LEU A 889 6.52 -9.87 -28.58
C LEU A 889 8.03 -10.11 -28.42
N LYS A 890 8.70 -9.33 -27.56
CA LYS A 890 10.13 -9.51 -27.25
C LYS A 890 10.42 -10.86 -26.60
N LYS A 891 9.53 -11.36 -25.74
CA LYS A 891 9.69 -12.68 -25.09
C LYS A 891 9.60 -13.84 -26.09
N ASN A 892 8.81 -13.69 -27.14
CA ASN A 892 8.57 -14.71 -28.16
C ASN A 892 9.55 -14.65 -29.34
N ASN A 893 10.55 -13.75 -29.33
CA ASN A 893 11.42 -13.43 -30.47
C ASN A 893 10.64 -13.07 -31.76
N ASP A 894 9.49 -12.41 -31.62
CA ASP A 894 8.55 -12.19 -32.72
C ASP A 894 8.90 -10.96 -33.58
N GLY A 895 9.92 -11.06 -34.45
CA GLY A 895 10.12 -10.10 -35.57
C GLY A 895 10.13 -8.62 -35.18
N ILE A 896 10.80 -8.30 -34.07
CA ILE A 896 10.79 -6.96 -33.47
C ILE A 896 11.33 -5.86 -34.41
N PRO A 897 12.45 -6.06 -35.15
CA PRO A 897 12.94 -5.04 -36.09
C PRO A 897 11.91 -4.63 -37.13
N GLU A 898 11.25 -5.61 -37.73
CA GLU A 898 10.27 -5.42 -38.80
C GLU A 898 9.04 -4.67 -38.26
N ILE A 899 8.48 -5.14 -37.14
CA ILE A 899 7.29 -4.52 -36.53
C ILE A 899 7.58 -3.09 -36.05
N PHE A 900 8.75 -2.84 -35.44
CA PHE A 900 9.12 -1.50 -34.98
C PHE A 900 9.33 -0.54 -36.16
N LEU A 901 9.98 -0.99 -37.24
CA LEU A 901 10.17 -0.16 -38.42
C LEU A 901 8.84 0.16 -39.11
N GLU A 902 7.97 -0.83 -39.32
CA GLU A 902 6.65 -0.58 -39.91
C GLU A 902 5.78 0.34 -39.04
N ALA A 903 5.87 0.25 -37.70
CA ALA A 903 5.17 1.17 -36.80
C ALA A 903 5.66 2.62 -36.97
N LEU A 904 6.97 2.82 -37.16
CA LEU A 904 7.57 4.13 -37.43
C LEU A 904 7.17 4.66 -38.80
N LYS A 905 7.17 3.82 -39.85
CA LYS A 905 6.68 4.18 -41.19
C LYS A 905 5.23 4.64 -41.16
N LYS A 906 4.35 3.92 -40.44
CA LYS A 906 2.93 4.29 -40.25
C LYS A 906 2.78 5.62 -39.52
N ALA A 907 3.52 5.84 -38.43
CA ALA A 907 3.52 7.12 -37.71
C ALA A 907 3.98 8.30 -38.59
N TYR A 908 5.04 8.10 -39.39
CA TYR A 908 5.54 9.12 -40.32
C TYR A 908 4.59 9.35 -41.51
N LEU A 909 3.90 8.32 -41.98
CA LEU A 909 2.90 8.44 -43.04
C LEU A 909 1.71 9.33 -42.62
N ARG A 910 1.27 9.26 -41.35
CA ARG A 910 0.24 10.17 -40.82
C ARG A 910 0.68 11.63 -40.88
N TYR A 911 1.91 11.92 -40.46
CA TYR A 911 2.53 13.24 -40.63
C TYR A 911 2.53 13.69 -42.10
N MET A 912 2.99 12.84 -43.03
CA MET A 912 3.04 13.16 -44.45
C MET A 912 1.66 13.46 -45.04
N VAL A 913 0.62 12.71 -44.66
CA VAL A 913 -0.76 12.93 -45.15
C VAL A 913 -1.29 14.29 -44.72
N GLU A 914 -1.12 14.70 -43.46
CA GLU A 914 -1.57 16.02 -43.01
C GLU A 914 -0.73 17.18 -43.56
N LEU A 915 0.57 16.95 -43.78
CA LEU A 915 1.43 17.91 -44.48
C LEU A 915 0.91 18.22 -45.90
N TYR A 916 0.43 17.21 -46.63
CA TYR A 916 -0.22 17.41 -47.94
C TYR A 916 -1.60 18.07 -47.84
N ARG A 917 -2.35 17.84 -46.75
CA ARG A 917 -3.64 18.51 -46.47
C ARG A 917 -3.49 19.98 -46.04
N SER A 918 -2.26 20.44 -45.83
CA SER A 918 -1.90 21.81 -45.44
C SER A 918 -2.29 22.24 -44.02
N ASP A 919 -2.70 21.30 -43.15
CA ASP A 919 -2.83 21.57 -41.71
C ASP A 919 -1.45 21.48 -41.04
N LYS A 920 -0.82 22.64 -40.85
CA LYS A 920 0.50 22.73 -40.24
C LYS A 920 0.52 22.35 -38.76
N SER A 921 -0.60 22.56 -38.04
CA SER A 921 -0.69 22.31 -36.60
C SER A 921 -0.75 20.80 -36.33
N LEU A 922 -1.63 20.10 -37.06
CA LEU A 922 -1.73 18.65 -36.98
C LEU A 922 -0.47 17.96 -37.52
N ALA A 923 0.14 18.46 -38.60
CA ALA A 923 1.40 17.94 -39.11
C ALA A 923 2.54 18.06 -38.07
N GLU A 924 2.69 19.20 -37.40
CA GLU A 924 3.71 19.38 -36.35
C GLU A 924 3.48 18.44 -35.16
N LYS A 925 2.22 18.26 -34.74
CA LYS A 925 1.83 17.28 -33.71
C LYS A 925 2.23 15.85 -34.10
N TYR A 926 1.83 15.36 -35.28
CA TYR A 926 2.15 14.00 -35.72
C TYR A 926 3.66 13.77 -35.93
N LEU A 927 4.42 14.79 -36.33
CA LEU A 927 5.88 14.71 -36.41
C LEU A 927 6.51 14.54 -35.03
N GLN A 928 6.01 15.28 -34.03
CA GLN A 928 6.48 15.17 -32.64
C GLN A 928 6.11 13.81 -32.01
N GLU A 929 4.91 13.29 -32.28
CA GLU A 929 4.50 11.93 -31.88
C GLU A 929 5.40 10.86 -32.52
N CYS A 930 5.75 10.99 -33.80
CA CYS A 930 6.69 10.09 -34.48
C CYS A 930 8.08 10.10 -33.82
N LYS A 931 8.60 11.29 -33.48
CA LYS A 931 9.86 11.47 -32.74
C LYS A 931 9.82 10.84 -31.34
N GLU A 932 8.71 11.01 -30.61
CA GLU A 932 8.58 10.40 -29.28
C GLU A 932 8.44 8.88 -29.35
N LEU A 933 7.67 8.35 -30.31
CA LEU A 933 7.56 6.92 -30.57
C LEU A 933 8.95 6.29 -30.80
N ALA A 934 9.75 6.89 -31.69
CA ALA A 934 11.11 6.45 -31.96
C ALA A 934 12.01 6.49 -30.72
N SER A 935 11.92 7.56 -29.93
CA SER A 935 12.62 7.69 -28.64
C SER A 935 12.25 6.55 -27.70
N ARG A 936 10.96 6.32 -27.43
CA ARG A 936 10.48 5.28 -26.50
C ARG A 936 10.83 3.87 -26.98
N LEU A 937 10.66 3.56 -28.27
CA LEU A 937 11.04 2.26 -28.82
C LEU A 937 12.55 2.02 -28.71
N SER A 938 13.39 3.01 -29.01
CA SER A 938 14.85 2.91 -28.80
C SER A 938 15.23 2.79 -27.31
N GLY A 939 14.45 3.39 -26.41
CA GLY A 939 14.58 3.26 -24.95
C GLY A 939 14.36 1.83 -24.44
N THR A 940 13.74 0.94 -25.22
CA THR A 940 13.64 -0.49 -24.89
C THR A 940 14.95 -1.27 -25.06
N PHE A 941 16.05 -0.61 -25.45
CA PHE A 941 17.38 -1.19 -25.70
C PHE A 941 18.51 -0.48 -24.91
N VAL A 942 18.29 -0.23 -23.61
CA VAL A 942 19.26 0.44 -22.70
C VAL A 942 20.14 -0.57 -21.94
N GLY A 943 21.34 -0.15 -21.53
CA GLY A 943 22.28 -0.96 -20.76
C GLY A 943 22.73 -2.22 -21.51
N ALA A 944 22.77 -3.37 -20.80
CA ALA A 944 23.18 -4.65 -21.39
C ALA A 944 22.31 -5.11 -22.59
N ALA A 945 21.07 -4.61 -22.72
CA ALA A 945 20.21 -4.90 -23.86
C ALA A 945 20.76 -4.34 -25.19
N ARG A 946 21.49 -3.21 -25.14
CA ARG A 946 22.14 -2.57 -26.31
C ARG A 946 23.04 -3.55 -27.07
N ASN A 947 23.91 -4.23 -26.33
CA ASN A 947 24.86 -5.18 -26.90
C ASN A 947 24.19 -6.50 -27.31
N LYS A 948 23.22 -6.98 -26.51
CA LYS A 948 22.48 -8.21 -26.79
C LYS A 948 21.67 -8.13 -28.10
N HIS A 949 21.02 -6.99 -28.34
CA HIS A 949 20.11 -6.77 -29.47
C HIS A 949 20.74 -5.89 -30.58
N ARG A 950 22.07 -5.74 -30.62
CA ARG A 950 22.79 -4.90 -31.59
C ARG A 950 22.39 -5.16 -33.05
N LEU A 951 22.25 -6.42 -33.44
CA LEU A 951 21.87 -6.80 -34.82
C LEU A 951 20.43 -6.40 -35.16
N GLU A 952 19.51 -6.45 -34.21
CA GLU A 952 18.12 -6.00 -34.36
C GLU A 952 18.08 -4.48 -34.57
N ILE A 953 18.82 -3.71 -33.77
CA ILE A 953 18.92 -2.25 -33.89
C ILE A 953 19.56 -1.87 -35.23
N LEU A 954 20.63 -2.56 -35.63
CA LEU A 954 21.31 -2.31 -36.92
C LEU A 954 20.38 -2.56 -38.11
N LYS A 955 19.50 -3.58 -38.03
CA LYS A 955 18.49 -3.85 -39.06
C LYS A 955 17.47 -2.71 -39.17
N ILE A 956 16.87 -2.28 -38.05
CA ILE A 956 15.94 -1.13 -38.02
C ILE A 956 16.57 0.11 -38.68
N VAL A 957 17.84 0.37 -38.40
CA VAL A 957 18.56 1.52 -38.96
C VAL A 957 18.80 1.37 -40.46
N LYS A 958 19.31 0.22 -40.94
CA LYS A 958 19.60 0.02 -42.37
C LYS A 958 18.34 0.05 -43.24
N ASP A 959 17.32 -0.69 -42.83
CA ASP A 959 16.04 -0.78 -43.53
C ASP A 959 15.27 0.57 -43.44
N GLY A 960 15.47 1.33 -42.37
CA GLY A 960 14.93 2.69 -42.20
C GLY A 960 15.64 3.77 -43.03
N ILE A 961 16.96 3.65 -43.22
CA ILE A 961 17.71 4.48 -44.18
C ILE A 961 17.24 4.18 -45.60
N GLU A 962 17.09 2.91 -45.97
CA GLU A 962 16.57 2.52 -47.28
C GLU A 962 15.19 3.16 -47.54
N HIS A 963 14.27 3.11 -46.58
CA HIS A 963 12.97 3.76 -46.68
C HIS A 963 13.05 5.27 -46.94
N ALA A 964 13.87 6.00 -46.18
CA ALA A 964 14.00 7.46 -46.30
C ALA A 964 14.47 7.93 -47.70
N PHE A 965 15.15 7.06 -48.45
CA PHE A 965 15.70 7.35 -49.79
C PHE A 965 14.81 6.89 -50.95
N ILE A 966 13.64 6.24 -50.73
CA ILE A 966 12.77 5.74 -51.82
C ILE A 966 12.21 6.87 -52.70
N ASP A 967 11.90 8.02 -52.11
CA ASP A 967 11.39 9.21 -52.81
C ASP A 967 12.09 10.48 -52.28
N ALA A 968 13.42 10.47 -52.24
CA ALA A 968 14.20 11.61 -51.77
C ALA A 968 14.03 12.84 -52.70
N PRO A 969 13.85 14.07 -52.15
CA PRO A 969 13.99 14.44 -50.74
C PRO A 969 12.72 14.27 -49.87
N LYS A 970 11.57 13.85 -50.41
CA LYS A 970 10.27 13.94 -49.72
C LYS A 970 10.16 13.14 -48.41
N GLN A 971 10.94 12.08 -48.26
CA GLN A 971 10.91 11.18 -47.08
C GLN A 971 12.19 11.26 -46.23
N VAL A 972 13.11 12.17 -46.54
CA VAL A 972 14.43 12.29 -45.88
C VAL A 972 14.31 12.66 -44.41
N GLY A 973 13.26 13.39 -44.01
CA GLY A 973 12.95 13.69 -42.61
C GLY A 973 12.73 12.47 -41.71
N PHE A 974 12.47 11.29 -42.29
CA PHE A 974 12.41 10.02 -41.55
C PHE A 974 13.76 9.68 -40.86
N LEU A 975 14.90 10.13 -41.42
CA LEU A 975 16.22 9.92 -40.82
C LEU A 975 16.32 10.59 -39.44
N GLU A 976 15.92 11.87 -39.34
CA GLU A 976 15.91 12.58 -38.07
C GLU A 976 14.79 12.09 -37.15
N ALA A 977 13.57 11.93 -37.68
CA ALA A 977 12.39 11.65 -36.87
C ALA A 977 12.38 10.23 -36.28
N ALA A 978 12.73 9.22 -37.08
CA ALA A 978 12.57 7.81 -36.73
C ALA A 978 13.91 7.07 -36.53
N VAL A 979 14.91 7.33 -37.37
CA VAL A 979 16.17 6.54 -37.38
C VAL A 979 17.17 7.01 -36.31
N LEU A 980 17.34 8.32 -36.13
CA LEU A 980 18.35 8.90 -35.23
C LEU A 980 18.32 8.40 -33.77
N PRO A 981 17.15 8.17 -33.13
CA PRO A 981 17.08 7.59 -31.79
C PRO A 981 17.67 6.18 -31.71
N PHE A 982 17.50 5.34 -32.73
CA PHE A 982 18.09 3.99 -32.76
C PHE A 982 19.60 4.02 -33.02
N VAL A 983 20.09 4.94 -33.86
CA VAL A 983 21.53 5.12 -34.05
C VAL A 983 22.23 5.56 -32.75
N SER A 984 21.53 6.27 -31.85
CA SER A 984 22.06 6.56 -30.50
C SER A 984 22.38 5.29 -29.67
N LYS A 985 21.77 4.15 -30.01
CA LYS A 985 21.96 2.87 -29.32
C LYS A 985 22.98 1.96 -30.02
N LEU A 986 23.63 2.39 -31.10
CA LEU A 986 24.69 1.61 -31.77
C LEU A 986 26.10 2.01 -31.28
N PRO A 987 27.08 1.09 -31.28
CA PRO A 987 28.47 1.40 -30.96
C PRO A 987 29.15 2.17 -32.10
N THR A 988 30.21 2.92 -31.79
CA THR A 988 30.95 3.79 -32.72
C THR A 988 31.33 3.16 -34.07
N PRO A 989 31.76 1.89 -34.18
CA PRO A 989 32.07 1.27 -35.48
C PRO A 989 30.87 1.15 -36.43
N ASP A 990 29.66 0.94 -35.89
CA ASP A 990 28.44 0.84 -36.69
C ASP A 990 28.02 2.23 -37.19
N ILE A 991 28.17 3.25 -36.35
CA ILE A 991 27.92 4.65 -36.72
C ILE A 991 28.79 5.05 -37.92
N LEU A 992 30.07 4.64 -37.96
CA LEU A 992 30.95 4.85 -39.11
C LEU A 992 30.56 4.07 -40.38
N GLU A 993 29.90 2.92 -40.26
CA GLU A 993 29.35 2.20 -41.41
C GLU A 993 28.11 2.92 -41.95
N ILE A 994 27.23 3.36 -41.05
CA ILE A 994 26.00 4.11 -41.35
C ILE A 994 26.33 5.45 -42.05
N MET A 995 27.28 6.23 -41.53
CA MET A 995 27.69 7.50 -42.13
C MET A 995 28.12 7.31 -43.61
N ARG A 996 28.98 6.32 -43.87
CA ARG A 996 29.47 6.03 -45.23
C ARG A 996 28.39 5.53 -46.17
N ASP A 997 27.40 4.77 -45.70
CA ASP A 997 26.27 4.34 -46.53
C ASP A 997 25.36 5.52 -46.90
N VAL A 998 25.13 6.44 -45.96
CA VAL A 998 24.29 7.62 -46.17
C VAL A 998 24.97 8.66 -47.07
N GLU A 999 26.28 8.89 -46.91
CA GLU A 999 27.09 9.72 -47.82
C GLU A 999 27.07 9.16 -49.25
N LYS A 1000 27.30 7.85 -49.40
CA LYS A 1000 27.30 7.19 -50.72
C LYS A 1000 25.96 7.30 -51.45
N ARG A 1001 24.84 7.36 -50.72
CA ARG A 1001 23.49 7.55 -51.30
C ARG A 1001 23.26 8.97 -51.82
N THR A 1002 24.03 9.96 -51.35
CA THR A 1002 23.88 11.37 -51.75
C THR A 1002 24.97 11.88 -52.70
N GLU A 1003 26.07 11.14 -52.92
CA GLU A 1003 27.18 11.47 -53.85
C GLU A 1003 26.74 11.94 -55.26
N ASN A 1004 25.60 11.47 -55.76
CA ASN A 1004 25.11 11.76 -57.12
C ASN A 1004 23.84 12.63 -57.16
N VAL A 1005 23.46 13.26 -56.05
CA VAL A 1005 22.21 14.03 -55.94
C VAL A 1005 22.48 15.53 -55.93
N GLN A 1006 21.84 16.29 -56.83
CA GLN A 1006 21.94 17.75 -56.86
C GLN A 1006 21.09 18.40 -55.75
N MET A 1007 21.64 18.45 -54.54
CA MET A 1007 20.96 19.00 -53.35
C MET A 1007 20.63 20.51 -53.49
N ASP A 1008 21.41 21.26 -54.27
CA ASP A 1008 21.27 22.70 -54.49
C ASP A 1008 19.92 23.13 -55.11
N LEU A 1009 19.21 22.21 -55.78
CA LEU A 1009 17.91 22.48 -56.41
C LEU A 1009 16.74 22.56 -55.40
N TYR A 1010 16.88 21.97 -54.20
CA TYR A 1010 15.83 21.95 -53.18
C TYR A 1010 16.39 22.11 -51.75
N PRO A 1011 16.96 23.28 -51.38
CA PRO A 1011 17.69 23.45 -50.12
C PRO A 1011 16.86 23.15 -48.85
N SER A 1012 15.55 23.40 -48.89
CA SER A 1012 14.65 23.12 -47.76
C SER A 1012 14.37 21.64 -47.54
N GLY A 1013 14.52 20.78 -48.55
CA GLY A 1013 14.25 19.35 -48.46
C GLY A 1013 15.40 18.51 -47.89
N TRP A 1014 16.62 19.07 -47.84
CA TRP A 1014 17.83 18.37 -47.36
C TRP A 1014 18.26 18.77 -45.93
N LYS A 1015 17.58 19.75 -45.32
CA LYS A 1015 17.88 20.23 -43.95
C LYS A 1015 17.88 19.12 -42.90
N ASP A 1016 16.98 18.15 -43.02
CA ASP A 1016 16.86 17.04 -42.07
C ASP A 1016 17.99 16.02 -42.25
N TYR A 1017 18.50 15.86 -43.47
CA TYR A 1017 19.74 15.11 -43.76
C TYR A 1017 20.96 15.79 -43.14
N ASP A 1018 21.12 17.11 -43.31
CA ASP A 1018 22.23 17.85 -42.70
C ASP A 1018 22.21 17.72 -41.17
N THR A 1019 21.02 17.79 -40.58
CA THR A 1019 20.79 17.65 -39.13
C THR A 1019 21.11 16.23 -38.65
N PHE A 1020 20.70 15.21 -39.40
CA PHE A 1020 21.05 13.81 -39.15
C PHE A 1020 22.57 13.59 -39.24
N MET A 1021 23.21 14.01 -40.33
CA MET A 1021 24.65 13.84 -40.55
C MET A 1021 25.49 14.57 -39.50
N LYS A 1022 25.11 15.80 -39.13
CA LYS A 1022 25.74 16.52 -38.02
C LYS A 1022 25.64 15.74 -36.70
N SER A 1023 24.48 15.16 -36.42
CA SER A 1023 24.24 14.37 -35.21
C SER A 1023 25.07 13.07 -35.16
N LEU A 1024 25.39 12.47 -36.31
CA LEU A 1024 26.31 11.32 -36.39
C LEU A 1024 27.77 11.75 -36.14
N HIS A 1025 28.21 12.85 -36.76
CA HIS A 1025 29.54 13.41 -36.55
C HIS A 1025 29.79 13.80 -35.08
N GLU A 1026 28.82 14.43 -34.41
CA GLU A 1026 28.93 14.80 -32.99
C GLU A 1026 29.07 13.58 -32.07
N LYS A 1027 28.33 12.49 -32.35
CA LYS A 1027 28.44 11.22 -31.61
C LYS A 1027 29.75 10.48 -31.90
N TYR A 1028 30.25 10.54 -33.13
CA TYR A 1028 31.56 9.97 -33.46
C TYR A 1028 32.71 10.70 -32.75
N ALA A 1029 32.63 12.04 -32.66
CA ALA A 1029 33.64 12.88 -32.00
C ALA A 1029 33.66 12.76 -30.46
N LYS A 1030 32.58 12.25 -29.84
CA LYS A 1030 32.45 12.03 -28.40
C LYS A 1030 32.22 10.54 -28.10
N PRO A 1031 33.25 9.68 -28.17
CA PRO A 1031 33.12 8.30 -27.73
C PRO A 1031 32.72 8.27 -26.25
N GLU A 1032 31.64 7.55 -25.93
CA GLU A 1032 31.14 7.41 -24.56
C GLU A 1032 32.23 6.83 -23.66
N VAL A 1033 32.79 7.65 -22.76
CA VAL A 1033 33.45 7.15 -21.57
C VAL A 1033 32.42 6.31 -20.84
N ILE A 1034 32.81 5.11 -20.39
CA ILE A 1034 31.99 4.27 -19.51
C ILE A 1034 31.95 4.92 -18.12
N GLN A 1035 31.27 6.05 -18.01
CA GLN A 1035 30.44 6.30 -16.86
C GLN A 1035 29.24 5.38 -17.07
N ASP A 1036 29.14 4.34 -16.24
CA ASP A 1036 27.80 3.88 -15.87
C ASP A 1036 26.98 5.13 -15.58
N GLU A 1037 25.83 5.29 -16.23
CA GLU A 1037 24.83 6.21 -15.73
C GLU A 1037 24.46 5.70 -14.35
N LYS A 1038 25.13 6.27 -13.35
CA LYS A 1038 24.59 6.43 -12.01
C LYS A 1038 23.46 7.46 -12.09
N GLU A 1039 22.41 7.11 -12.85
CA GLU A 1039 21.15 6.85 -12.17
C GLU A 1039 21.45 5.88 -11.02
N GLY A 1040 21.96 6.47 -9.94
CA GLY A 1040 22.03 5.78 -8.68
C GLY A 1040 20.61 5.33 -8.42
N GLY A 1041 20.44 4.03 -8.25
CA GLY A 1041 19.29 3.44 -7.60
C GLY A 1041 19.18 3.92 -6.15
N PHE A 1042 19.03 5.24 -5.94
CA PHE A 1042 17.77 5.70 -5.40
C PHE A 1042 16.66 4.94 -6.14
N VAL A 1043 16.35 3.79 -5.55
CA VAL A 1043 14.97 3.48 -5.24
C VAL A 1043 14.44 4.72 -4.52
N LYS A 1044 14.01 5.71 -5.32
CA LYS A 1044 12.76 6.39 -5.06
C LYS A 1044 11.76 5.24 -4.94
N ARG A 1045 11.66 4.68 -3.72
CA ARG A 1045 10.35 4.41 -3.13
C ARG A 1045 9.56 5.62 -3.57
N ARG A 1046 8.58 5.45 -4.46
CA ARG A 1046 7.80 6.57 -5.00
C ARG A 1046 7.33 7.33 -3.77
N GLY A 1047 8.01 8.44 -3.50
CA GLY A 1047 7.84 9.14 -2.24
C GLY A 1047 6.42 9.61 -2.27
N ARG A 1048 5.64 9.25 -1.26
CA ARG A 1048 4.22 9.60 -1.16
C ARG A 1048 4.10 11.08 -1.53
N PRO A 1049 3.47 11.43 -2.67
CA PRO A 1049 3.39 12.83 -3.08
C PRO A 1049 2.63 13.55 -1.97
N ARG A 1050 3.28 14.49 -1.28
CA ARG A 1050 2.58 15.30 -0.28
C ARG A 1050 1.35 15.90 -0.95
N LYS A 1051 0.18 15.75 -0.32
CA LYS A 1051 -0.97 16.54 -0.73
C LYS A 1051 -0.57 18.00 -0.58
N GLN A 1052 -0.89 18.85 -1.55
CA GLN A 1052 -0.51 20.27 -1.47
C GLN A 1052 -1.30 20.95 -0.34
N GLN A 1053 -0.70 20.96 0.84
CA GLN A 1053 -1.20 21.71 1.99
C GLN A 1053 -1.02 23.21 1.70
N ASN A 1054 -2.11 23.88 1.33
CA ASN A 1054 -2.18 25.33 1.37
C ASN A 1054 -2.30 25.81 2.83
N VAL A 1055 -1.26 25.58 3.63
CA VAL A 1055 -1.01 26.38 4.83
C VAL A 1055 -0.60 27.75 4.31
N GLN A 1056 -1.58 28.64 4.17
CA GLN A 1056 -1.37 29.99 3.63
C GLN A 1056 -0.75 30.90 4.70
N GLY A 1057 0.45 30.55 5.15
CA GLY A 1057 1.30 31.41 5.95
C GLY A 1057 1.66 32.65 5.14
N LYS A 1058 0.94 33.75 5.39
CA LYS A 1058 1.24 35.06 4.81
C LYS A 1058 2.63 35.51 5.28
N LYS A 1059 3.65 35.32 4.44
CA LYS A 1059 4.89 36.08 4.53
C LYS A 1059 4.64 37.49 4.00
N LEU A 1060 4.25 38.39 4.89
CA LEU A 1060 4.51 39.81 4.74
C LEU A 1060 5.76 40.12 5.57
N PHE A 1061 6.91 40.18 4.90
CA PHE A 1061 8.04 40.95 5.43
C PHE A 1061 7.91 42.35 4.87
N ASP A 1062 7.89 43.34 5.75
CA ASP A 1062 8.72 44.53 5.60
C ASP A 1062 9.18 44.98 6.99
N GLU A 1063 10.30 45.70 7.02
CA GLU A 1063 11.10 45.98 8.22
C GLU A 1063 10.54 47.15 9.06
N HIS A 1064 10.76 47.15 10.39
CA HIS A 1064 11.70 48.08 11.06
C HIS A 1064 11.56 48.16 12.61
N SER A 1065 12.72 48.10 13.29
CA SER A 1065 13.16 48.80 14.53
C SER A 1065 12.27 48.96 15.79
N ALA A 1066 12.70 48.29 16.87
CA ALA A 1066 13.11 48.81 18.20
C ALA A 1066 12.30 49.86 19.03
N SER A 1067 11.81 49.45 20.21
CA SER A 1067 11.96 50.05 21.59
C SER A 1067 11.06 49.24 22.56
N GLU A 1068 11.55 48.67 23.68
CA GLU A 1068 11.65 49.22 25.06
C GLU A 1068 10.31 49.49 25.80
N GLU A 1069 10.30 49.17 27.10
CA GLU A 1069 9.26 49.39 28.14
C GLU A 1069 7.91 48.65 27.98
N GLU A 1070 7.07 48.43 28.99
CA GLU A 1070 7.14 47.95 30.40
C GLU A 1070 5.66 47.87 30.89
N ASP A 1071 5.39 47.19 31.99
CA ASP A 1071 4.24 47.37 32.91
C ASP A 1071 2.75 47.28 32.49
N SER A 1072 2.16 46.11 32.78
CA SER A 1072 1.22 45.87 33.89
C SER A 1072 -0.25 46.40 33.94
N ILE A 1073 -1.16 45.44 34.21
CA ILE A 1073 -2.20 45.44 35.28
C ILE A 1073 -3.54 46.24 35.16
N SER A 1074 -4.64 45.49 35.39
CA SER A 1074 -5.92 45.85 36.09
C SER A 1074 -7.13 46.49 35.36
N ASN A 1075 -8.14 45.63 35.16
CA ASN A 1075 -9.56 45.71 35.59
C ASN A 1075 -10.56 46.80 35.13
N SER A 1076 -11.82 46.34 35.19
CA SER A 1076 -13.07 47.01 35.62
C SER A 1076 -14.00 47.69 34.60
N ASP A 1077 -14.99 46.91 34.17
CA ASP A 1077 -16.42 47.00 34.60
C ASP A 1077 -17.51 47.74 33.78
N HIS A 1078 -18.67 47.08 33.84
CA HIS A 1078 -20.08 47.51 33.69
C HIS A 1078 -20.75 47.71 32.31
N GLU A 1079 -21.50 46.66 31.94
CA GLU A 1079 -22.98 46.65 31.75
C GLU A 1079 -23.67 47.67 30.82
N ASN A 1080 -24.39 47.17 29.79
CA ASN A 1080 -25.80 46.77 29.98
C ASN A 1080 -26.45 46.08 28.75
N ALA A 1081 -27.21 45.02 29.06
CA ALA A 1081 -28.45 44.51 28.44
C ALA A 1081 -28.73 44.68 26.93
N GLN A 1082 -29.05 43.57 26.23
CA GLN A 1082 -30.43 43.05 26.17
C GLN A 1082 -30.49 41.62 25.62
N ASP A 1083 -31.51 40.87 26.04
CA ASP A 1083 -31.71 39.45 25.73
C ASP A 1083 -32.29 39.22 24.32
N GLU A 1084 -31.70 38.30 23.56
CA GLU A 1084 -32.45 37.41 22.67
C GLU A 1084 -31.99 35.98 22.95
N GLU A 1085 -32.90 35.16 23.48
CA GLU A 1085 -32.72 33.71 23.61
C GLU A 1085 -32.96 33.06 22.24
N ASP A 1086 -31.92 32.46 21.64
CA ASP A 1086 -32.07 31.52 20.53
C ASP A 1086 -31.33 30.21 20.88
N GLU A 1087 -32.04 29.09 20.74
CA GLU A 1087 -31.59 27.75 21.11
C GLU A 1087 -30.63 27.17 20.05
N GLU A 1088 -29.32 27.43 20.14
CA GLU A 1088 -28.32 26.66 19.37
C GLU A 1088 -28.01 25.30 20.03
N GLU A 1089 -28.87 24.31 19.76
CA GLU A 1089 -28.55 22.91 20.00
C GLU A 1089 -27.36 22.43 19.14
N ASN A 1090 -26.26 22.04 19.80
CA ASN A 1090 -25.23 21.09 19.34
C ASN A 1090 -25.05 20.91 17.81
N ILE A 1091 -24.43 21.88 17.13
CA ILE A 1091 -23.96 21.69 15.74
C ILE A 1091 -22.66 20.84 15.76
N PRO A 1092 -22.60 19.66 15.11
CA PRO A 1092 -21.48 18.74 15.27
C PRO A 1092 -20.25 19.08 14.39
N LEU A 1093 -19.08 18.74 14.93
CA LEU A 1093 -17.69 18.92 14.45
C LEU A 1093 -17.35 18.42 13.01
N ILE A 1094 -18.32 17.88 12.28
CA ILE A 1094 -18.12 17.16 11.01
C ILE A 1094 -18.11 18.08 9.79
N ASN A 1095 -18.51 19.35 9.93
CA ASN A 1095 -18.44 20.34 8.84
C ASN A 1095 -16.99 20.64 8.37
N SER A 1096 -15.97 20.40 9.19
CA SER A 1096 -14.56 20.53 8.78
C SER A 1096 -14.22 19.61 7.59
N ILE A 1097 -14.74 18.37 7.58
CA ILE A 1097 -14.50 17.36 6.53
C ILE A 1097 -15.06 17.81 5.17
N ARG A 1098 -16.22 18.47 5.15
CA ARG A 1098 -16.82 19.00 3.90
C ARG A 1098 -15.94 20.03 3.21
N SER A 1099 -15.16 20.79 4.00
CA SER A 1099 -14.33 21.88 3.50
C SER A 1099 -13.04 21.40 2.79
N SER A 1100 -12.50 20.23 3.16
CA SER A 1100 -11.29 19.66 2.53
C SER A 1100 -11.59 19.07 1.15
N LYS A 1101 -12.69 18.31 1.03
CA LYS A 1101 -13.11 17.62 -0.20
C LYS A 1101 -13.30 18.56 -1.40
N LEU A 1102 -13.90 19.73 -1.16
CA LEU A 1102 -14.07 20.81 -2.16
C LEU A 1102 -12.76 21.46 -2.62
N ARG A 1103 -11.68 21.39 -1.82
CA ARG A 1103 -10.33 21.86 -2.18
C ARG A 1103 -9.53 20.78 -2.92
N SER A 1104 -9.63 19.53 -2.47
CA SER A 1104 -8.98 18.35 -3.09
C SER A 1104 -9.39 18.15 -4.56
N LEU A 1105 -10.70 18.17 -4.85
CA LEU A 1105 -11.23 18.02 -6.21
C LEU A 1105 -10.85 19.18 -7.15
N LYS A 1106 -10.59 20.38 -6.61
CA LYS A 1106 -10.06 21.53 -7.38
C LYS A 1106 -8.56 21.43 -7.60
N ALA A 1107 -7.81 20.86 -6.65
CA ALA A 1107 -6.37 20.65 -6.78
C ALA A 1107 -6.01 19.60 -7.83
N SER A 1108 -6.76 18.49 -7.92
CA SER A 1108 -6.56 17.48 -8.97
C SER A 1108 -6.86 18.02 -10.38
N LYS A 1109 -7.98 18.74 -10.55
CA LYS A 1109 -8.32 19.43 -11.82
C LYS A 1109 -7.27 20.48 -12.25
N ASN A 1110 -6.56 21.10 -11.30
CA ASN A 1110 -5.49 22.05 -11.62
C ASN A 1110 -4.14 21.38 -11.93
N ALA A 1111 -3.88 20.20 -11.39
CA ALA A 1111 -2.68 19.42 -11.72
C ALA A 1111 -2.68 18.97 -13.19
N SER A 1112 -3.83 18.53 -13.72
CA SER A 1112 -3.97 18.18 -15.15
C SER A 1112 -3.91 19.41 -16.07
N LYS A 1113 -4.64 20.50 -15.75
CA LYS A 1113 -4.65 21.74 -16.55
C LYS A 1113 -3.32 22.54 -16.53
N SER A 1114 -2.35 22.16 -15.69
CA SER A 1114 -1.05 22.86 -15.56
C SER A 1114 0.07 22.35 -16.49
N GLN A 1115 -0.14 21.29 -17.27
CA GLN A 1115 0.84 20.81 -18.26
C GLN A 1115 0.64 21.39 -19.69
N THR A 1116 -0.42 22.17 -19.92
CA THR A 1116 -0.80 22.70 -21.25
C THR A 1116 -0.96 24.22 -21.32
N ARG A 1117 -0.32 25.00 -20.42
CA ARG A 1117 -0.29 26.47 -20.51
C ARG A 1117 1.10 27.07 -20.29
N THR A 1118 1.83 27.25 -21.40
CA THR A 1118 2.90 28.24 -21.57
C THR A 1118 2.67 28.98 -22.88
N SER A 1119 2.97 30.29 -22.90
CA SER A 1119 2.68 31.26 -23.98
C SER A 1119 1.23 31.34 -24.46
N ASP A 1120 0.43 32.19 -23.81
CA ASP A 1120 -0.01 33.46 -24.45
C ASP A 1120 -0.88 34.31 -23.52
N SER A 1121 -0.47 35.56 -23.29
CA SER A 1121 -1.35 36.75 -23.15
C SER A 1121 -0.51 38.00 -22.88
N ALA A 1122 -0.51 38.92 -23.84
CA ALA A 1122 -0.18 40.32 -23.63
C ALA A 1122 -1.23 41.17 -24.37
N ARG A 1123 -1.82 42.16 -23.67
CA ARG A 1123 -3.04 42.92 -24.05
C ARG A 1123 -4.33 42.06 -24.01
N ALA A 1124 -5.50 42.60 -23.66
CA ALA A 1124 -5.90 44.01 -23.48
C ALA A 1124 -6.70 44.25 -22.18
N LYS A 1125 -6.90 45.54 -21.84
CA LYS A 1125 -7.79 46.03 -20.78
C LYS A 1125 -9.11 46.56 -21.37
N GLU A 1126 -10.10 46.79 -20.49
CA GLU A 1126 -11.38 47.50 -20.70
C GLU A 1126 -12.40 46.70 -21.56
N PHE A 1127 -13.63 46.40 -21.10
CA PHE A 1127 -14.63 47.33 -20.57
C PHE A 1127 -15.55 46.74 -19.45
N LEU A 1128 -16.45 47.58 -18.93
CA LEU A 1128 -17.27 47.41 -17.73
C LEU A 1128 -18.64 46.74 -17.93
N ASN A 1129 -19.15 46.16 -16.82
CA ASN A 1129 -20.55 46.03 -16.37
C ASN A 1129 -21.64 45.55 -17.36
N PHE A 1130 -22.34 44.46 -17.00
CA PHE A 1130 -23.78 44.50 -16.68
C PHE A 1130 -24.20 43.28 -15.83
N SER A 1131 -25.16 43.48 -14.91
CA SER A 1131 -25.76 42.41 -14.08
C SER A 1131 -26.90 41.70 -14.82
N PRO A 1132 -27.36 40.51 -14.37
CA PRO A 1132 -28.24 39.63 -15.14
C PRO A 1132 -29.73 39.88 -14.85
N ASP A 1133 -30.57 39.56 -15.85
CA ASP A 1133 -31.97 39.15 -15.68
C ASP A 1133 -32.41 38.43 -16.97
N GLY A 1134 -33.14 37.30 -16.85
CA GLY A 1134 -33.61 36.59 -18.05
C GLY A 1134 -33.82 35.08 -17.91
N THR A 1135 -34.76 34.67 -17.05
CA THR A 1135 -35.37 33.33 -17.13
C THR A 1135 -35.94 33.05 -18.52
N PHE A 1136 -35.78 31.83 -19.07
CA PHE A 1136 -36.91 31.06 -19.65
C PHE A 1136 -36.55 29.59 -19.91
N LYS A 1137 -37.44 28.69 -19.48
CA LYS A 1137 -37.59 27.29 -19.92
C LYS A 1137 -38.30 27.25 -21.31
N PRO A 1138 -38.35 26.14 -22.07
CA PRO A 1138 -38.21 24.73 -21.67
C PRO A 1138 -36.77 24.20 -21.67
#